data_AF-A0A1I6IIK4-F1
#
_entry.id   AF-A0A1I6IIK4-F1
#
_cell.length_a   1.000
_cell.length_b   1.000
_cell.length_c   1.000
_cell.angle_alpha   90.00
_cell.angle_beta   90.00
_cell.angle_gamma   90.00
#
_symmetry.space_group_name_H-M   'P 1'
#
loop_
_entity.id
_entity.type
_entity.pdbx_description
1 polymer ?
#
loop_
_entity_poly.entity_id
_entity_poly.type
_entity_poly.pdbx_seq_one_letter_code
_entity_poly.pdbx_strand_id
1 'polypeptide(L)'
;MLGSNDVVRHEDVRIPVAGESVAATRYEPAGDGPSPALLMYVPYHHQDGITYGAYDPLNRYLAAAGYEVVVADMVGTGGSTGFIEDPFTRREGTEPAEIVTWLADRPWTTGRVGMFGKSYGGITALDAAAQRPEGLEAIVPIHTPFEGVRNAYTYGGLFEFLTIGMDWLTLMQALDAKPPSNPDADPATMDAWRERLDRLGDREPWLFQFLDAEPHEAYWDDKVIPVERIDVPVLAVDGWRDPYTEDTLRYVDRIDAPTRVLFGPWRHRMPHRGRESAVDFRRQVRRWFDEFLRDEDHGVLDHPEFRVWTELDGGGTTAGRWRGLDRWPTLSTEDADTVAFALSPGGLVSPAEYDGEGFEETYEFDPTVGLSSTDPYGATVAPSATNDDDARSLTFDSQPLETAVELTGTGAASLPLESAVADPTVVVRVVDVAPDGSGTLVTRGAVRGQYRDGIDESKPLTPGEEYDLSVPLAPKSHVFEAGHRVRVAVGSSMFPELLPTPESGSFTLRSRPDDPATVAFPGRRLERVAFDDAVRMAPPDDSLPASPERASGASSWVTAREHVSGEARVEKANELTVDLPHGTLSRDATFEASVDEDDPGSASARNELRLTVENGYGAFEVRASNYISRSFCRVRTEVTHDGDPVFERTWTR
;
A
#
# COMPACT_ATOMS: atom_id res chain seq x y z
N MET A 1 -5.12 28.44 -17.79
CA MET A 1 -6.51 28.59 -17.31
C MET A 1 -7.38 27.73 -18.20
N LEU A 2 -7.54 26.46 -17.86
CA LEU A 2 -8.57 25.59 -18.43
C LEU A 2 -9.84 25.91 -17.62
N GLY A 3 -10.90 26.38 -18.28
CA GLY A 3 -12.15 26.76 -17.61
C GLY A 3 -12.85 25.51 -17.06
N SER A 4 -13.30 25.57 -15.81
CA SER A 4 -13.98 24.47 -15.11
C SER A 4 -15.41 24.16 -15.62
N ASN A 5 -15.82 24.66 -16.79
CA ASN A 5 -17.20 24.61 -17.29
C ASN A 5 -17.40 23.67 -18.49
N ASP A 6 -16.37 22.92 -18.89
CA ASP A 6 -16.28 22.26 -20.19
C ASP A 6 -16.18 20.71 -20.07
N VAL A 7 -16.81 20.10 -19.05
CA VAL A 7 -16.89 18.64 -18.89
C VAL A 7 -18.33 18.23 -18.54
N VAL A 8 -18.91 17.31 -19.31
CA VAL A 8 -20.24 16.76 -19.05
C VAL A 8 -20.10 15.41 -18.35
N ARG A 9 -20.89 15.16 -17.31
CA ARG A 9 -20.84 13.91 -16.55
C ARG A 9 -22.11 13.09 -16.78
N HIS A 10 -21.94 11.87 -17.24
CA HIS A 10 -23.01 10.87 -17.43
C HIS A 10 -22.85 9.80 -16.36
N GLU A 11 -23.84 9.63 -15.49
CA GLU A 11 -23.80 8.69 -14.34
C GLU A 11 -24.61 7.41 -14.58
N ASP A 12 -25.22 7.26 -15.75
CA ASP A 12 -26.14 6.19 -16.15
C ASP A 12 -25.53 5.26 -17.21
N VAL A 13 -24.19 5.27 -17.35
CA VAL A 13 -23.51 4.45 -18.35
C VAL A 13 -23.50 2.99 -17.94
N ARG A 14 -23.97 2.12 -18.83
CA ARG A 14 -23.93 0.66 -18.68
C ARG A 14 -23.04 0.00 -19.73
N ILE A 15 -22.15 -0.86 -19.26
CA ILE A 15 -21.18 -1.58 -20.10
C ILE A 15 -21.41 -3.08 -19.95
N PRO A 16 -21.73 -3.82 -21.03
CA PRO A 16 -21.86 -5.27 -20.96
C PRO A 16 -20.48 -5.93 -20.81
N VAL A 17 -20.33 -6.83 -19.84
CA VAL A 17 -19.06 -7.53 -19.54
C VAL A 17 -19.37 -8.93 -19.05
N ALA A 18 -18.82 -9.98 -19.66
CA ALA A 18 -18.94 -11.37 -19.20
C ALA A 18 -20.39 -11.86 -18.90
N GLY A 19 -21.41 -11.30 -19.57
CA GLY A 19 -22.83 -11.62 -19.33
C GLY A 19 -23.49 -10.79 -18.21
N GLU A 20 -22.71 -9.93 -17.56
CA GLU A 20 -23.11 -8.97 -16.54
C GLU A 20 -23.16 -7.54 -17.12
N SER A 21 -23.56 -6.58 -16.30
CA SER A 21 -23.69 -5.17 -16.65
C SER A 21 -22.98 -4.29 -15.63
N VAL A 22 -21.91 -3.65 -16.08
CA VAL A 22 -21.10 -2.72 -15.29
C VAL A 22 -21.71 -1.33 -15.29
N ALA A 23 -21.90 -0.76 -14.09
CA ALA A 23 -22.28 0.64 -13.90
C ALA A 23 -21.04 1.55 -13.98
N ALA A 24 -21.16 2.68 -14.67
CA ALA A 24 -20.04 3.59 -14.84
C ALA A 24 -20.46 5.06 -14.90
N THR A 25 -19.51 5.91 -14.53
CA THR A 25 -19.55 7.35 -14.74
C THR A 25 -18.64 7.68 -15.92
N ARG A 26 -19.15 8.35 -16.96
CA ARG A 26 -18.36 8.94 -18.04
C ARG A 26 -18.22 10.46 -17.84
N TYR A 27 -16.99 10.94 -17.79
CA TYR A 27 -16.64 12.34 -17.91
C TYR A 27 -16.30 12.63 -19.37
N GLU A 28 -17.24 13.25 -20.06
CA GLU A 28 -17.12 13.64 -21.46
C GLU A 28 -16.36 14.98 -21.57
N PRO A 29 -15.29 15.04 -22.37
CA PRO A 29 -14.54 16.27 -22.61
C PRO A 29 -15.35 17.26 -23.48
N ALA A 30 -15.18 18.57 -23.29
CA ALA A 30 -15.66 19.52 -24.28
C ALA A 30 -14.82 19.45 -25.56
N GLY A 31 -15.51 19.31 -26.68
CA GLY A 31 -14.92 19.26 -28.01
C GLY A 31 -15.88 18.62 -29.00
N ASP A 32 -15.57 18.75 -30.29
CA ASP A 32 -16.28 18.03 -31.35
C ASP A 32 -15.45 16.83 -31.80
N GLY A 33 -16.08 15.65 -31.86
CA GLY A 33 -15.47 14.43 -32.43
C GLY A 33 -14.90 13.46 -31.40
N PRO A 34 -14.39 12.30 -31.88
CA PRO A 34 -13.90 11.24 -31.01
C PRO A 34 -12.63 11.62 -30.24
N SER A 35 -12.51 11.14 -29.00
CA SER A 35 -11.36 11.37 -28.12
C SER A 35 -10.80 10.07 -27.54
N PRO A 36 -9.51 9.97 -27.19
CA PRO A 36 -9.01 8.80 -26.48
C PRO A 36 -9.73 8.59 -25.14
N ALA A 37 -9.90 7.34 -24.73
CA ALA A 37 -10.58 6.99 -23.49
C ALA A 37 -9.60 6.56 -22.38
N LEU A 38 -9.95 6.86 -21.14
CA LEU A 38 -9.22 6.42 -19.96
C LEU A 38 -10.16 5.68 -19.03
N LEU A 39 -9.82 4.45 -18.65
CA LEU A 39 -10.62 3.60 -17.77
C LEU A 39 -9.98 3.50 -16.38
N MET A 40 -10.80 3.74 -15.37
CA MET A 40 -10.55 3.33 -13.99
C MET A 40 -11.61 2.30 -13.60
N TYR A 41 -11.19 1.06 -13.34
CA TYR A 41 -12.08 -0.05 -12.95
C TYR A 41 -11.79 -0.45 -11.51
N VAL A 42 -12.73 -0.22 -10.60
CA VAL A 42 -12.48 -0.29 -9.15
C VAL A 42 -13.68 -0.86 -8.38
N PRO A 43 -13.47 -1.47 -7.20
CA PRO A 43 -14.57 -1.97 -6.38
C PRO A 43 -15.18 -0.86 -5.48
N TYR A 44 -14.79 0.39 -5.72
CA TYR A 44 -15.23 1.57 -4.96
C TYR A 44 -16.22 2.35 -5.83
N HIS A 45 -17.42 2.63 -5.30
CA HIS A 45 -18.57 2.98 -6.13
C HIS A 45 -18.32 4.23 -7.00
N HIS A 46 -18.62 4.17 -8.29
CA HIS A 46 -18.41 5.20 -9.30
C HIS A 46 -19.21 6.49 -9.07
N GLN A 47 -20.09 6.48 -8.08
CA GLN A 47 -20.93 7.61 -7.66
C GLN A 47 -20.43 8.26 -6.38
N ASP A 48 -19.27 7.87 -5.84
CA ASP A 48 -18.70 8.46 -4.62
C ASP A 48 -17.20 8.82 -4.71
N GLY A 49 -16.68 9.37 -3.62
CA GLY A 49 -15.29 9.81 -3.49
C GLY A 49 -14.43 8.92 -2.60
N ILE A 50 -14.88 7.73 -2.23
CA ILE A 50 -14.10 6.80 -1.40
C ILE A 50 -12.81 6.45 -2.16
N THR A 51 -11.71 6.31 -1.41
CA THR A 51 -10.37 5.94 -1.90
C THR A 51 -9.81 6.77 -3.07
N TYR A 52 -10.35 7.97 -3.31
CA TYR A 52 -10.00 8.83 -4.45
C TYR A 52 -10.46 8.26 -5.81
N GLY A 53 -11.62 7.60 -5.83
CA GLY A 53 -12.28 7.09 -7.03
C GLY A 53 -12.95 8.19 -7.87
N ALA A 54 -14.26 8.08 -8.09
CA ALA A 54 -14.92 8.84 -9.15
C ALA A 54 -14.87 10.36 -9.00
N TYR A 55 -14.90 10.91 -7.78
CA TYR A 55 -14.85 12.37 -7.55
C TYR A 55 -13.43 12.92 -7.32
N ASP A 56 -12.38 12.13 -7.57
CA ASP A 56 -11.03 12.69 -7.54
C ASP A 56 -10.85 13.78 -8.61
N PRO A 57 -10.23 14.93 -8.27
CA PRO A 57 -9.98 16.00 -9.23
C PRO A 57 -9.16 15.58 -10.47
N LEU A 58 -8.39 14.49 -10.40
CA LEU A 58 -7.66 13.94 -11.55
C LEU A 58 -8.61 13.57 -12.70
N ASN A 59 -9.77 12.97 -12.41
CA ASN A 59 -10.72 12.55 -13.45
C ASN A 59 -11.21 13.74 -14.27
N ARG A 60 -11.64 14.80 -13.59
CA ARG A 60 -12.06 16.05 -14.24
C ARG A 60 -10.92 16.76 -14.94
N TYR A 61 -9.71 16.73 -14.39
CA TYR A 61 -8.53 17.32 -15.01
C TYR A 61 -8.20 16.64 -16.36
N LEU A 62 -8.22 15.30 -16.39
CA LEU A 62 -7.97 14.53 -17.61
C LEU A 62 -9.10 14.75 -18.63
N ALA A 63 -10.36 14.77 -18.18
CA ALA A 63 -11.49 15.08 -19.07
C ALA A 63 -11.38 16.50 -19.66
N ALA A 64 -11.03 17.51 -18.85
CA ALA A 64 -10.76 18.86 -19.34
C ALA A 64 -9.54 18.96 -20.28
N ALA A 65 -8.69 17.93 -20.31
CA ALA A 65 -7.58 17.81 -21.26
C ALA A 65 -7.95 17.04 -22.55
N GLY A 66 -9.23 16.70 -22.75
CA GLY A 66 -9.75 16.07 -23.97
C GLY A 66 -9.81 14.54 -23.93
N TYR A 67 -9.92 13.93 -22.74
CA TYR A 67 -10.06 12.49 -22.59
C TYR A 67 -11.47 12.09 -22.19
N GLU A 68 -11.94 10.97 -22.69
CA GLU A 68 -13.15 10.31 -22.20
C GLU A 68 -12.80 9.52 -20.95
N VAL A 69 -13.04 10.07 -19.76
CA VAL A 69 -12.67 9.37 -18.51
C VAL A 69 -13.86 8.56 -18.02
N VAL A 70 -13.71 7.24 -17.98
CA VAL A 70 -14.72 6.29 -17.53
C VAL A 70 -14.28 5.69 -16.20
N VAL A 71 -15.06 5.92 -15.15
CA VAL A 71 -14.88 5.29 -13.84
C VAL A 71 -15.98 4.26 -13.66
N ALA A 72 -15.61 2.99 -13.57
CA ALA A 72 -16.52 1.86 -13.63
C ALA A 72 -16.43 1.00 -12.37
N ASP A 73 -17.59 0.60 -11.88
CA ASP A 73 -17.73 -0.34 -10.78
C ASP A 73 -17.36 -1.75 -11.24
N MET A 74 -16.54 -2.45 -10.45
CA MET A 74 -16.32 -3.87 -10.67
C MET A 74 -17.62 -4.65 -10.70
N VAL A 75 -17.71 -5.67 -11.55
CA VAL A 75 -18.84 -6.60 -11.56
C VAL A 75 -19.01 -7.19 -10.15
N GLY A 76 -20.21 -7.07 -9.59
CA GLY A 76 -20.50 -7.42 -8.20
C GLY A 76 -20.23 -6.34 -7.17
N THR A 77 -19.94 -5.10 -7.59
CA THR A 77 -19.76 -3.94 -6.70
C THR A 77 -20.62 -2.75 -7.14
N GLY A 78 -20.83 -1.79 -6.24
CA GLY A 78 -21.61 -0.57 -6.52
C GLY A 78 -22.94 -0.84 -7.23
N GLY A 79 -23.16 -0.20 -8.37
CA GLY A 79 -24.34 -0.37 -9.22
C GLY A 79 -24.26 -1.52 -10.22
N SER A 80 -23.11 -2.20 -10.35
CA SER A 80 -22.91 -3.32 -11.28
C SER A 80 -23.63 -4.59 -10.83
N THR A 81 -24.12 -5.37 -11.79
CA THR A 81 -24.68 -6.71 -11.54
C THR A 81 -23.57 -7.72 -11.23
N GLY A 82 -23.93 -8.95 -10.87
CA GLY A 82 -23.00 -10.00 -10.50
C GLY A 82 -22.62 -9.98 -9.02
N PHE A 83 -21.56 -10.71 -8.66
CA PHE A 83 -21.13 -10.90 -7.27
C PHE A 83 -19.65 -11.29 -7.21
N ILE A 84 -18.96 -10.89 -6.15
CA ILE A 84 -17.56 -11.28 -5.89
C ILE A 84 -17.55 -12.27 -4.74
N GLU A 85 -17.25 -13.54 -5.05
CA GLU A 85 -17.01 -14.57 -4.04
C GLU A 85 -15.64 -14.34 -3.38
N ASP A 86 -14.58 -14.28 -4.18
CA ASP A 86 -13.20 -14.09 -3.71
C ASP A 86 -12.54 -12.88 -4.38
N PRO A 87 -11.76 -12.08 -3.65
CA PRO A 87 -11.05 -10.94 -4.21
C PRO A 87 -9.76 -11.36 -4.93
N PHE A 88 -9.24 -10.48 -5.77
CA PHE A 88 -7.96 -10.60 -6.48
C PHE A 88 -7.87 -11.79 -7.45
N THR A 89 -8.99 -12.31 -7.93
CA THR A 89 -8.99 -13.43 -8.88
C THR A 89 -8.67 -12.97 -10.31
N ARG A 90 -8.27 -13.90 -11.20
CA ARG A 90 -7.97 -13.58 -12.61
C ARG A 90 -9.13 -12.94 -13.38
N ARG A 91 -10.35 -13.11 -12.88
CA ARG A 91 -11.56 -12.45 -13.40
C ARG A 91 -11.37 -10.93 -13.48
N GLU A 92 -10.68 -10.36 -12.51
CA GLU A 92 -10.46 -8.92 -12.36
C GLU A 92 -9.53 -8.33 -13.42
N GLY A 93 -8.81 -9.15 -14.19
CA GLY A 93 -8.13 -8.75 -15.42
C GLY A 93 -8.97 -8.96 -16.68
N THR A 94 -9.72 -10.06 -16.76
CA THR A 94 -10.55 -10.38 -17.95
C THR A 94 -11.69 -9.39 -18.16
N GLU A 95 -12.35 -8.97 -17.08
CA GLU A 95 -13.47 -8.02 -17.14
C GLU A 95 -13.05 -6.63 -17.68
N PRO A 96 -12.03 -5.94 -17.11
CA PRO A 96 -11.60 -4.66 -17.65
C PRO A 96 -11.00 -4.78 -19.05
N ALA A 97 -10.42 -5.91 -19.44
CA ALA A 97 -9.96 -6.15 -20.81
C ALA A 97 -11.11 -6.14 -21.83
N GLU A 98 -12.27 -6.72 -21.48
CA GLU A 98 -13.50 -6.62 -22.29
C GLU A 98 -14.02 -5.17 -22.34
N ILE A 99 -13.97 -4.44 -21.22
CA ILE A 99 -14.38 -3.02 -21.18
C ILE A 99 -13.48 -2.17 -22.07
N VAL A 100 -12.16 -2.39 -22.06
CA VAL A 100 -11.22 -1.69 -22.93
C VAL A 100 -11.59 -1.90 -24.40
N THR A 101 -11.82 -3.14 -24.81
CA THR A 101 -12.24 -3.46 -26.19
C THR A 101 -13.57 -2.79 -26.53
N TRP A 102 -14.54 -2.82 -25.61
CA TRP A 102 -15.82 -2.15 -25.78
C TRP A 102 -15.69 -0.64 -25.94
N LEU A 103 -14.81 -0.01 -25.15
CA LEU A 103 -14.51 1.43 -25.20
C LEU A 103 -13.88 1.80 -26.55
N ALA A 104 -12.88 1.03 -27.00
CA ALA A 104 -12.21 1.25 -28.28
C ALA A 104 -13.20 1.23 -29.48
N ASP A 105 -14.26 0.44 -29.39
CA ASP A 105 -15.29 0.36 -30.44
C ASP A 105 -16.36 1.46 -30.39
N ARG A 106 -16.30 2.37 -29.40
CA ARG A 106 -17.32 3.43 -29.30
C ARG A 106 -17.11 4.51 -30.36
N PRO A 107 -18.19 5.04 -30.98
CA PRO A 107 -18.07 6.07 -32.03
C PRO A 107 -17.53 7.41 -31.52
N TRP A 108 -17.54 7.63 -30.20
CA TRP A 108 -16.99 8.81 -29.54
C TRP A 108 -15.55 8.60 -29.04
N THR A 109 -14.94 7.45 -29.31
CA THR A 109 -13.51 7.24 -29.03
C THR A 109 -12.65 7.20 -30.28
N THR A 110 -11.36 7.47 -30.13
CA THR A 110 -10.35 7.28 -31.20
C THR A 110 -9.95 5.81 -31.40
N GLY A 111 -10.51 4.88 -30.61
CA GLY A 111 -10.05 3.49 -30.54
C GLY A 111 -8.85 3.26 -29.61
N ARG A 112 -8.25 4.32 -29.07
CA ARG A 112 -7.11 4.26 -28.16
C ARG A 112 -7.56 4.46 -26.72
N VAL A 113 -7.22 3.50 -25.86
CA VAL A 113 -7.65 3.43 -24.47
C VAL A 113 -6.43 3.33 -23.56
N GLY A 114 -6.45 4.03 -22.43
CA GLY A 114 -5.49 3.89 -21.35
C GLY A 114 -6.17 3.45 -20.06
N MET A 115 -5.42 2.89 -19.13
CA MET A 115 -5.93 2.58 -17.78
C MET A 115 -5.11 3.26 -16.69
N PHE A 116 -5.77 3.65 -15.61
CA PHE A 116 -5.10 4.20 -14.45
C PHE A 116 -5.91 3.94 -13.18
N GLY A 117 -5.22 3.92 -12.05
CA GLY A 117 -5.90 3.79 -10.78
C GLY A 117 -4.95 3.62 -9.62
N LYS A 118 -5.45 3.95 -8.43
CA LYS A 118 -4.73 3.77 -7.18
C LYS A 118 -5.08 2.44 -6.53
N SER A 119 -4.10 1.75 -5.97
CA SER A 119 -4.30 0.50 -5.23
C SER A 119 -5.00 -0.53 -6.11
N TYR A 120 -6.22 -0.92 -5.75
CA TYR A 120 -7.06 -1.81 -6.54
C TYR A 120 -7.25 -1.37 -8.00
N GLY A 121 -7.34 -0.06 -8.27
CA GLY A 121 -7.43 0.43 -9.65
C GLY A 121 -6.15 0.23 -10.46
N GLY A 122 -5.00 0.09 -9.78
CA GLY A 122 -3.76 -0.33 -10.43
C GLY A 122 -3.68 -1.84 -10.59
N ILE A 123 -4.22 -2.64 -9.65
CA ILE A 123 -4.35 -4.11 -9.78
C ILE A 123 -5.11 -4.44 -11.06
N THR A 124 -6.29 -3.84 -11.24
CA THR A 124 -7.11 -4.06 -12.44
C THR A 124 -6.45 -3.55 -13.72
N ALA A 125 -5.69 -2.45 -13.66
CA ALA A 125 -4.94 -1.95 -14.81
C ALA A 125 -3.78 -2.89 -15.22
N LEU A 126 -3.01 -3.40 -14.25
CA LEU A 126 -1.95 -4.38 -14.50
C LEU A 126 -2.53 -5.68 -15.05
N ASP A 127 -3.59 -6.20 -14.44
CA ASP A 127 -4.17 -7.48 -14.85
C ASP A 127 -4.87 -7.39 -16.21
N ALA A 128 -5.58 -6.28 -16.49
CA ALA A 128 -6.12 -6.02 -17.82
C ALA A 128 -5.02 -5.96 -18.89
N ALA A 129 -3.93 -5.25 -18.62
CA ALA A 129 -2.81 -5.14 -19.55
C ALA A 129 -2.17 -6.50 -19.83
N ALA A 130 -2.09 -7.38 -18.83
CA ALA A 130 -1.60 -8.76 -19.01
C ALA A 130 -2.51 -9.61 -19.93
N GLN A 131 -3.79 -9.23 -20.12
CA GLN A 131 -4.69 -9.85 -21.10
C GLN A 131 -4.44 -9.39 -22.54
N ARG A 132 -3.73 -8.27 -22.76
CA ARG A 132 -3.47 -7.65 -24.07
C ARG A 132 -4.74 -7.36 -24.89
N PRO A 133 -5.72 -6.64 -24.34
CA PRO A 133 -6.92 -6.29 -25.09
C PRO A 133 -6.60 -5.35 -26.26
N GLU A 134 -7.33 -5.50 -27.36
CA GLU A 134 -7.22 -4.57 -28.49
C GLU A 134 -7.62 -3.16 -28.04
N GLY A 135 -6.81 -2.17 -28.42
CA GLY A 135 -7.04 -0.75 -28.11
C GLY A 135 -6.40 -0.25 -26.81
N LEU A 136 -5.80 -1.09 -25.96
CA LEU A 136 -5.01 -0.61 -24.81
C LEU A 136 -3.64 -0.12 -25.28
N GLU A 137 -3.27 1.11 -24.91
CA GLU A 137 -2.06 1.76 -25.41
C GLU A 137 -1.09 2.20 -24.30
N ALA A 138 -1.56 2.38 -23.06
CA ALA A 138 -0.70 2.71 -21.91
C ALA A 138 -1.43 2.55 -20.57
N ILE A 139 -0.68 2.31 -19.49
CA ILE A 139 -1.22 2.24 -18.13
C ILE A 139 -0.45 3.09 -17.11
N VAL A 140 -1.14 3.49 -16.03
CA VAL A 140 -0.59 4.21 -14.87
C VAL A 140 -1.07 3.54 -13.56
N PRO A 141 -0.42 2.45 -13.11
CA PRO A 141 -0.67 1.86 -11.79
C PRO A 141 -0.04 2.71 -10.67
N ILE A 142 -0.80 2.96 -9.61
CA ILE A 142 -0.41 3.87 -8.52
C ILE A 142 -0.56 3.16 -7.16
N HIS A 143 0.52 2.99 -6.39
CA HIS A 143 0.55 2.31 -5.08
C HIS A 143 -0.08 0.92 -5.14
N THR A 144 0.53 0.02 -5.92
CA THR A 144 -0.16 -1.17 -6.42
C THR A 144 0.60 -2.44 -6.10
N PRO A 145 0.01 -3.40 -5.36
CA PRO A 145 0.52 -4.75 -5.31
C PRO A 145 0.17 -5.51 -6.60
N PHE A 146 0.91 -6.56 -6.92
CA PHE A 146 0.58 -7.45 -8.04
C PHE A 146 0.46 -8.94 -7.63
N GLU A 147 0.88 -9.27 -6.41
CA GLU A 147 0.69 -10.57 -5.76
C GLU A 147 -0.27 -10.37 -4.59
N GLY A 148 -1.48 -10.92 -4.64
CA GLY A 148 -2.48 -10.75 -3.57
C GLY A 148 -2.04 -11.31 -2.20
N VAL A 149 -1.11 -12.26 -2.19
CA VAL A 149 -0.52 -12.84 -0.97
C VAL A 149 0.47 -11.90 -0.31
N ARG A 150 1.34 -11.24 -1.09
CA ARG A 150 2.50 -10.53 -0.56
C ARG A 150 2.18 -9.05 -0.41
N ASN A 151 2.52 -8.48 0.75
CA ASN A 151 2.28 -7.09 1.16
C ASN A 151 0.80 -6.65 1.20
N ALA A 152 -0.11 -7.38 0.55
CA ALA A 152 -1.56 -7.31 0.76
C ALA A 152 -1.99 -8.21 1.92
N TYR A 153 -1.76 -9.53 1.90
CA TYR A 153 -2.09 -10.40 3.04
C TYR A 153 -0.96 -10.51 4.07
N THR A 154 0.27 -10.74 3.60
CA THR A 154 1.40 -11.02 4.47
C THR A 154 2.64 -10.16 4.21
N TYR A 155 3.35 -9.80 5.29
CA TYR A 155 4.70 -9.25 5.25
C TYR A 155 5.65 -10.19 6.00
N GLY A 156 6.63 -10.77 5.30
CA GLY A 156 7.57 -11.72 5.91
C GLY A 156 6.94 -13.03 6.41
N GLY A 157 5.72 -13.36 5.99
CA GLY A 157 4.94 -14.50 6.49
C GLY A 157 4.02 -14.19 7.66
N LEU A 158 4.00 -12.94 8.15
CA LEU A 158 3.08 -12.43 9.17
C LEU A 158 1.85 -11.81 8.53
N PHE A 159 0.68 -11.93 9.15
CA PHE A 159 -0.53 -11.25 8.70
C PHE A 159 -0.41 -9.73 8.86
N GLU A 160 -0.64 -8.97 7.79
CA GLU A 160 -0.74 -7.50 7.88
C GLU A 160 -2.06 -7.16 8.59
N PHE A 161 -1.92 -6.75 9.85
CA PHE A 161 -3.01 -6.73 10.82
C PHE A 161 -3.75 -5.39 10.83
N LEU A 162 -3.03 -4.29 10.62
CA LEU A 162 -3.60 -2.96 10.70
C LEU A 162 -4.36 -2.57 9.44
N THR A 163 -3.67 -2.51 8.31
CA THR A 163 -4.10 -1.80 7.11
C THR A 163 -5.04 -2.64 6.24
N ILE A 164 -4.66 -3.87 5.96
CA ILE A 164 -5.40 -4.80 5.12
C ILE A 164 -6.32 -5.62 6.00
N GLY A 165 -5.75 -6.25 7.04
CA GLY A 165 -6.48 -7.12 7.96
C GLY A 165 -7.70 -6.47 8.60
N MET A 166 -7.55 -5.26 9.12
CA MET A 166 -8.62 -4.61 9.89
C MET A 166 -9.22 -3.38 9.21
N ASP A 167 -8.43 -2.50 8.59
CA ASP A 167 -8.99 -1.31 7.93
C ASP A 167 -9.66 -1.62 6.58
N TRP A 168 -8.92 -2.21 5.63
CA TRP A 168 -9.42 -2.43 4.26
C TRP A 168 -10.49 -3.52 4.18
N LEU A 169 -10.30 -4.66 4.84
CA LEU A 169 -11.29 -5.74 4.83
C LEU A 169 -12.63 -5.30 5.44
N THR A 170 -12.61 -4.48 6.50
CA THR A 170 -13.84 -3.92 7.08
C THR A 170 -14.48 -2.88 6.17
N LEU A 171 -13.67 -2.06 5.47
CA LEU A 171 -14.17 -1.16 4.42
C LEU A 171 -14.87 -1.95 3.29
N MET A 172 -14.23 -2.99 2.77
CA MET A 172 -14.80 -3.81 1.69
C MET A 172 -16.10 -4.49 2.11
N GLN A 173 -16.13 -5.07 3.32
CA GLN A 173 -17.35 -5.61 3.92
C GLN A 173 -18.49 -4.59 3.95
N ALA A 174 -18.19 -3.33 4.30
CA ALA A 174 -19.19 -2.29 4.32
C ALA A 174 -19.63 -1.86 2.91
N LEU A 175 -18.69 -1.79 1.96
CA LEU A 175 -18.97 -1.44 0.56
C LEU A 175 -19.78 -2.50 -0.20
N ASP A 176 -19.62 -3.77 0.16
CA ASP A 176 -20.43 -4.88 -0.39
C ASP A 176 -21.91 -4.74 -0.01
N ALA A 177 -22.18 -4.25 1.21
CA ALA A 177 -23.53 -4.03 1.71
C ALA A 177 -24.06 -2.62 1.43
N LYS A 178 -23.20 -1.68 1.05
CA LYS A 178 -23.55 -0.28 0.79
C LYS A 178 -24.49 -0.14 -0.43
N PRO A 179 -25.59 0.61 -0.32
CA PRO A 179 -26.43 0.91 -1.47
C PRO A 179 -25.78 1.91 -2.43
N PRO A 180 -26.27 2.02 -3.67
CA PRO A 180 -25.88 3.06 -4.62
C PRO A 180 -26.05 4.46 -4.02
N SER A 181 -25.11 5.36 -4.30
CA SER A 181 -25.19 6.74 -3.81
C SER A 181 -26.24 7.56 -4.58
N ASN A 182 -26.39 7.31 -5.89
CA ASN A 182 -27.36 7.96 -6.77
C ASN A 182 -28.29 6.95 -7.48
N PRO A 183 -29.24 6.35 -6.77
CA PRO A 183 -30.21 5.41 -7.37
C PRO A 183 -31.13 6.04 -8.42
N ASP A 184 -31.29 7.37 -8.46
CA ASP A 184 -32.09 8.06 -9.48
C ASP A 184 -31.40 8.12 -10.84
N ALA A 185 -30.07 8.05 -10.90
CA ALA A 185 -29.32 8.05 -12.15
C ALA A 185 -29.61 6.80 -13.00
N ASP A 186 -29.74 5.65 -12.34
CA ASP A 186 -30.11 4.40 -12.98
C ASP A 186 -30.84 3.47 -12.00
N PRO A 187 -32.16 3.26 -12.17
CA PRO A 187 -32.93 2.38 -11.29
C PRO A 187 -32.41 0.95 -11.19
N ALA A 188 -31.71 0.43 -12.20
CA ALA A 188 -31.18 -0.93 -12.19
C ALA A 188 -30.09 -1.14 -11.12
N THR A 189 -29.44 -0.09 -10.63
CA THR A 189 -28.41 -0.19 -9.57
C THR A 189 -29.02 -0.69 -8.26
N MET A 190 -30.27 -0.33 -7.97
CA MET A 190 -30.95 -0.77 -6.74
C MET A 190 -31.31 -2.26 -6.77
N ASP A 191 -31.69 -2.77 -7.94
CA ASP A 191 -31.99 -4.19 -8.11
C ASP A 191 -30.70 -5.04 -7.99
N ALA A 192 -29.62 -4.60 -8.62
CA ALA A 192 -28.30 -5.23 -8.49
C ALA A 192 -27.80 -5.26 -7.03
N TRP A 193 -27.99 -4.16 -6.29
CA TRP A 193 -27.63 -4.10 -4.87
C TRP A 193 -28.46 -5.06 -4.02
N ARG A 194 -29.78 -5.15 -4.24
CA ARG A 194 -30.64 -6.09 -3.51
C ARG A 194 -30.25 -7.54 -3.75
N GLU A 195 -29.99 -7.91 -4.99
CA GLU A 195 -29.53 -9.27 -5.35
C GLU A 195 -28.20 -9.60 -4.65
N ARG A 196 -27.26 -8.65 -4.63
CA ARG A 196 -25.99 -8.80 -3.92
C ARG A 196 -26.21 -9.00 -2.42
N LEU A 197 -27.07 -8.18 -1.81
CA LEU A 197 -27.36 -8.25 -0.39
C LEU A 197 -28.00 -9.58 0.02
N ASP A 198 -28.90 -10.12 -0.82
CA ASP A 198 -29.52 -11.44 -0.64
C ASP A 198 -28.47 -12.57 -0.65
N ARG A 199 -27.44 -12.45 -1.50
CA ARG A 199 -26.34 -13.43 -1.59
C ARG A 199 -25.28 -13.26 -0.51
N LEU A 200 -25.09 -12.04 -0.01
CA LEU A 200 -24.01 -11.69 0.93
C LEU A 200 -24.04 -12.57 2.19
N GLY A 201 -25.23 -12.94 2.66
CA GLY A 201 -25.40 -13.75 3.87
C GLY A 201 -24.79 -15.16 3.80
N ASP A 202 -24.61 -15.69 2.60
CA ASP A 202 -24.08 -17.04 2.34
C ASP A 202 -22.60 -17.03 1.97
N ARG A 203 -22.01 -15.87 1.64
CA ARG A 203 -20.57 -15.73 1.37
C ARG A 203 -19.79 -15.80 2.68
N GLU A 204 -18.72 -16.58 2.68
CA GLU A 204 -17.73 -16.54 3.75
C GLU A 204 -17.03 -15.16 3.77
N PRO A 205 -16.89 -14.50 4.94
CA PRO A 205 -16.17 -13.23 4.99
C PRO A 205 -14.74 -13.37 4.46
N TRP A 206 -14.30 -12.42 3.63
CA TRP A 206 -12.92 -12.39 3.13
C TRP A 206 -11.88 -12.41 4.26
N LEU A 207 -12.20 -11.83 5.42
CA LEU A 207 -11.33 -11.92 6.59
C LEU A 207 -11.07 -13.36 7.03
N PHE A 208 -12.07 -14.24 6.98
CA PHE A 208 -11.88 -15.66 7.33
C PHE A 208 -11.02 -16.35 6.29
N GLN A 209 -11.32 -16.15 4.99
CA GLN A 209 -10.54 -16.69 3.89
C GLN A 209 -9.05 -16.31 4.00
N PHE A 210 -8.76 -15.06 4.35
CA PHE A 210 -7.39 -14.57 4.53
C PHE A 210 -6.75 -15.28 5.72
N LEU A 211 -7.39 -15.27 6.90
CA LEU A 211 -6.89 -15.94 8.10
C LEU A 211 -6.80 -17.48 8.00
N ASP A 212 -7.46 -18.12 7.04
CA ASP A 212 -7.42 -19.57 6.81
C ASP A 212 -6.32 -19.97 5.83
N ALA A 213 -5.91 -19.08 4.94
CA ALA A 213 -4.95 -19.37 3.89
C ALA A 213 -3.51 -19.05 4.32
N GLU A 214 -2.68 -20.09 4.46
CA GLU A 214 -1.24 -19.89 4.64
C GLU A 214 -0.59 -19.41 3.32
N PRO A 215 0.49 -18.61 3.35
CA PRO A 215 1.10 -18.03 2.14
C PRO A 215 1.48 -19.02 1.03
N HIS A 216 1.81 -20.26 1.39
CA HIS A 216 2.26 -21.31 0.46
C HIS A 216 1.10 -22.16 -0.10
N GLU A 217 -0.16 -21.87 0.27
CA GLU A 217 -1.32 -22.64 -0.16
C GLU A 217 -1.89 -22.18 -1.50
N ALA A 218 -2.52 -23.11 -2.23
CA ALA A 218 -3.06 -22.91 -3.57
C ALA A 218 -4.15 -21.82 -3.68
N TYR A 219 -4.68 -21.33 -2.55
CA TYR A 219 -5.59 -20.18 -2.52
C TYR A 219 -4.97 -18.93 -3.18
N TRP A 220 -3.65 -18.76 -3.08
CA TRP A 220 -2.94 -17.60 -3.59
C TRP A 220 -2.54 -17.70 -5.06
N ASP A 221 -2.53 -18.90 -5.66
CA ASP A 221 -2.03 -19.15 -7.02
C ASP A 221 -2.76 -18.31 -8.08
N ASP A 222 -4.07 -18.14 -7.96
CA ASP A 222 -4.90 -17.37 -8.90
C ASP A 222 -4.84 -15.85 -8.68
N LYS A 223 -4.11 -15.39 -7.65
CA LYS A 223 -4.05 -13.99 -7.20
C LYS A 223 -2.76 -13.28 -7.59
N VAL A 224 -1.96 -13.90 -8.45
CA VAL A 224 -0.73 -13.34 -8.99
C VAL A 224 -0.97 -12.86 -10.42
N ILE A 225 -0.66 -11.59 -10.68
CA ILE A 225 -0.74 -11.01 -12.03
C ILE A 225 0.51 -11.41 -12.84
N PRO A 226 0.37 -11.99 -14.05
CA PRO A 226 1.48 -12.32 -14.93
C PRO A 226 1.96 -11.06 -15.65
N VAL A 227 2.58 -10.15 -14.90
CA VAL A 227 3.02 -8.82 -15.35
C VAL A 227 4.01 -8.89 -16.51
N GLU A 228 4.75 -9.99 -16.66
CA GLU A 228 5.61 -10.27 -17.82
C GLU A 228 4.87 -10.34 -19.16
N ARG A 229 3.54 -10.43 -19.14
CA ARG A 229 2.71 -10.37 -20.36
C ARG A 229 2.42 -8.95 -20.81
N ILE A 230 2.61 -7.94 -19.97
CA ILE A 230 2.31 -6.54 -20.28
C ILE A 230 3.26 -6.06 -21.39
N ASP A 231 2.69 -5.56 -22.49
CA ASP A 231 3.43 -5.06 -23.67
C ASP A 231 3.10 -3.60 -24.01
N VAL A 232 2.35 -2.92 -23.14
CA VAL A 232 2.04 -1.49 -23.26
C VAL A 232 2.89 -0.67 -22.28
N PRO A 233 3.23 0.59 -22.62
CA PRO A 233 3.92 1.51 -21.74
C PRO A 233 3.32 1.64 -20.33
N VAL A 234 4.19 1.64 -19.30
CA VAL A 234 3.81 1.74 -17.87
C VAL A 234 4.45 2.96 -17.19
N LEU A 235 3.63 3.83 -16.58
CA LEU A 235 4.09 4.80 -15.58
C LEU A 235 3.74 4.27 -14.18
N ALA A 236 4.70 3.59 -13.56
CA ALA A 236 4.57 3.03 -12.22
C ALA A 236 4.81 4.11 -11.16
N VAL A 237 3.94 4.19 -10.15
CA VAL A 237 3.99 5.26 -9.15
C VAL A 237 3.85 4.66 -7.76
N ASP A 238 4.75 5.03 -6.85
CA ASP A 238 4.64 4.62 -5.45
C ASP A 238 5.28 5.61 -4.48
N GLY A 239 5.33 5.30 -3.18
CA GLY A 239 6.06 6.11 -2.22
C GLY A 239 6.64 5.35 -1.03
N TRP A 240 7.68 5.90 -0.41
CA TRP A 240 8.46 5.23 0.65
C TRP A 240 7.71 4.94 1.94
N ARG A 241 6.50 5.48 2.09
CA ARG A 241 5.61 5.24 3.24
C ARG A 241 4.38 4.46 2.82
N ASP A 242 4.41 3.88 1.62
CA ASP A 242 3.43 2.96 1.09
C ASP A 242 3.93 1.52 1.26
N PRO A 243 3.07 0.56 1.63
CA PRO A 243 3.48 -0.83 1.83
C PRO A 243 3.79 -1.58 0.53
N TYR A 244 3.43 -1.04 -0.64
CA TYR A 244 3.60 -1.73 -1.92
C TYR A 244 4.88 -1.35 -2.68
N THR A 245 5.79 -0.60 -2.03
CA THR A 245 7.04 -0.15 -2.66
C THR A 245 7.83 -1.33 -3.26
N GLU A 246 7.87 -2.46 -2.55
CA GLU A 246 8.57 -3.66 -3.02
C GLU A 246 7.85 -4.33 -4.19
N ASP A 247 6.52 -4.43 -4.16
CA ASP A 247 5.73 -4.94 -5.30
C ASP A 247 5.96 -4.10 -6.54
N THR A 248 5.97 -2.77 -6.39
CA THR A 248 6.20 -1.87 -7.53
C THR A 248 7.54 -2.15 -8.20
N LEU A 249 8.61 -2.32 -7.42
CA LEU A 249 9.91 -2.68 -7.98
C LEU A 249 9.93 -4.06 -8.64
N ARG A 250 9.25 -5.04 -8.04
CA ARG A 250 9.23 -6.42 -8.57
C ARG A 250 8.46 -6.53 -9.88
N TYR A 251 7.35 -5.81 -10.06
CA TYR A 251 6.65 -5.89 -11.34
C TYR A 251 7.35 -5.08 -12.44
N VAL A 252 7.96 -3.92 -12.15
CA VAL A 252 8.64 -3.14 -13.20
C VAL A 252 9.86 -3.88 -13.75
N ASP A 253 10.57 -4.64 -12.93
CA ASP A 253 11.72 -5.47 -13.37
C ASP A 253 11.31 -6.62 -14.29
N ARG A 254 10.02 -6.99 -14.28
CA ARG A 254 9.45 -8.10 -15.06
C ARG A 254 8.72 -7.65 -16.32
N ILE A 255 8.52 -6.35 -16.53
CA ILE A 255 7.78 -5.79 -17.68
C ILE A 255 8.76 -5.40 -18.79
N ASP A 256 8.64 -6.03 -19.94
CA ASP A 256 9.43 -5.71 -21.15
C ASP A 256 8.69 -4.72 -22.06
N ALA A 257 8.43 -3.52 -21.52
CA ALA A 257 7.76 -2.42 -22.21
C ALA A 257 8.31 -1.06 -21.72
N PRO A 258 8.13 0.05 -22.47
CA PRO A 258 8.57 1.37 -22.02
C PRO A 258 8.02 1.73 -20.64
N THR A 259 8.89 1.70 -19.63
CA THR A 259 8.49 1.85 -18.23
C THR A 259 9.20 3.03 -17.58
N ARG A 260 8.46 3.86 -16.84
CA ARG A 260 9.00 4.92 -15.99
C ARG A 260 8.45 4.78 -14.58
N VAL A 261 9.29 5.00 -13.59
CA VAL A 261 8.97 4.84 -12.17
C VAL A 261 9.06 6.19 -11.45
N LEU A 262 8.05 6.49 -10.65
CA LEU A 262 8.00 7.69 -9.81
C LEU A 262 7.82 7.29 -8.35
N PHE A 263 8.89 7.39 -7.56
CA PHE A 263 8.87 7.11 -6.12
C PHE A 263 9.03 8.38 -5.31
N GLY A 264 7.96 8.77 -4.64
CA GLY A 264 7.96 9.92 -3.74
C GLY A 264 8.06 9.55 -2.27
N PRO A 265 8.09 10.53 -1.38
CA PRO A 265 8.04 10.32 0.07
C PRO A 265 6.64 9.97 0.59
N TRP A 266 5.69 9.68 -0.30
CA TRP A 266 4.27 9.63 0.00
C TRP A 266 3.86 8.35 0.74
N ARG A 267 2.85 8.50 1.60
CA ARG A 267 1.94 7.42 2.04
C ARG A 267 1.01 6.96 0.91
N HIS A 268 0.09 6.04 1.22
CA HIS A 268 -0.94 5.50 0.33
C HIS A 268 -2.02 6.51 -0.17
N ARG A 269 -1.59 7.59 -0.81
CA ARG A 269 -2.39 8.71 -1.33
C ARG A 269 -1.82 9.25 -2.63
N MET A 270 -2.68 9.83 -3.46
CA MET A 270 -2.27 10.46 -4.73
C MET A 270 -1.10 11.44 -4.54
N PRO A 271 -0.06 11.40 -5.40
CA PRO A 271 1.15 12.23 -5.25
C PRO A 271 0.92 13.74 -5.18
N HIS A 272 -0.10 14.26 -5.86
CA HIS A 272 -0.45 15.69 -5.81
C HIS A 272 -1.15 16.12 -4.51
N ARG A 273 -1.55 15.16 -3.66
CA ARG A 273 -2.08 15.40 -2.30
C ARG A 273 -1.06 15.12 -1.21
N GLY A 274 0.09 14.56 -1.57
CA GLY A 274 1.15 14.27 -0.62
C GLY A 274 1.56 15.57 0.08
N ARG A 275 1.34 15.66 1.39
CA ARG A 275 1.92 16.74 2.22
C ARG A 275 3.44 16.80 2.12
N GLU A 276 4.03 15.71 1.64
CA GLU A 276 5.38 15.28 1.90
C GLU A 276 6.38 15.68 0.80
N SER A 277 6.08 16.73 0.02
CA SER A 277 6.62 17.05 -1.32
C SER A 277 5.65 16.61 -2.41
N ALA A 278 4.50 17.31 -2.50
CA ALA A 278 3.62 17.21 -3.64
C ALA A 278 4.34 17.63 -4.93
N VAL A 279 3.98 16.98 -6.03
CA VAL A 279 4.46 17.30 -7.38
C VAL A 279 3.27 17.53 -8.32
N ASP A 280 3.50 18.12 -9.50
CA ASP A 280 2.51 18.24 -10.57
C ASP A 280 2.20 16.87 -11.22
N PHE A 281 1.65 15.96 -10.41
CA PHE A 281 1.35 14.59 -10.81
C PHE A 281 0.32 14.53 -11.93
N ARG A 282 -0.69 15.41 -11.88
CA ARG A 282 -1.75 15.46 -12.88
C ARG A 282 -1.19 15.70 -14.28
N ARG A 283 -0.26 16.65 -14.41
CA ARG A 283 0.43 16.90 -15.69
C ARG A 283 1.29 15.72 -16.13
N GLN A 284 1.93 15.00 -15.20
CA GLN A 284 2.72 13.82 -15.55
C GLN A 284 1.84 12.71 -16.14
N VAL A 285 0.72 12.39 -15.48
CA VAL A 285 -0.27 11.42 -15.99
C VAL A 285 -0.81 11.85 -17.35
N ARG A 286 -1.17 13.13 -17.52
CA ARG A 286 -1.62 13.65 -18.80
C ARG A 286 -0.57 13.48 -19.89
N ARG A 287 0.68 13.91 -19.66
CA ARG A 287 1.75 13.82 -20.67
C ARG A 287 2.04 12.39 -21.07
N TRP A 288 1.96 11.47 -20.11
CA TRP A 288 2.08 10.04 -20.39
C TRP A 288 1.02 9.57 -21.39
N PHE A 289 -0.25 9.93 -21.16
CA PHE A 289 -1.30 9.57 -22.10
C PHE A 289 -1.25 10.36 -23.41
N ASP A 290 -0.84 11.64 -23.41
CA ASP A 290 -0.69 12.42 -24.64
C ASP A 290 0.37 11.78 -25.56
N GLU A 291 1.48 11.25 -25.00
CA GLU A 291 2.51 10.50 -25.75
C GLU A 291 1.93 9.28 -26.46
N PHE A 292 1.25 8.40 -25.73
CA PHE A 292 0.90 7.06 -26.25
C PHE A 292 -0.49 6.96 -26.88
N LEU A 293 -1.45 7.79 -26.46
CA LEU A 293 -2.83 7.75 -26.96
C LEU A 293 -3.08 8.83 -28.04
N ARG A 294 -2.18 9.79 -28.22
CA ARG A 294 -2.31 10.86 -29.24
C ARG A 294 -1.09 10.99 -30.16
N ASP A 295 -0.04 10.21 -29.94
CA ASP A 295 1.22 10.30 -30.68
C ASP A 295 1.83 11.72 -30.59
N GLU A 296 1.65 12.40 -29.44
CA GLU A 296 2.22 13.72 -29.16
C GLU A 296 3.52 13.58 -28.37
N ASP A 297 4.66 13.89 -28.97
CA ASP A 297 5.96 13.84 -28.26
C ASP A 297 6.02 14.88 -27.12
N HIS A 298 5.95 14.38 -25.88
CA HIS A 298 6.10 15.16 -24.64
C HIS A 298 7.41 14.83 -23.92
N GLY A 299 8.29 14.02 -24.52
CA GLY A 299 9.58 13.62 -23.96
C GLY A 299 9.44 12.81 -22.66
N VAL A 300 8.35 12.07 -22.46
CA VAL A 300 8.14 11.32 -21.21
C VAL A 300 9.16 10.20 -21.01
N LEU A 301 9.75 9.71 -22.11
CA LEU A 301 10.83 8.74 -22.12
C LEU A 301 12.23 9.39 -22.07
N ASP A 302 12.35 10.71 -22.19
CA ASP A 302 13.65 11.41 -22.06
C ASP A 302 14.11 11.51 -20.60
N HIS A 303 13.18 11.30 -19.65
CA HIS A 303 13.49 11.26 -18.23
C HIS A 303 14.17 9.92 -17.85
N PRO A 304 15.01 9.91 -16.81
CA PRO A 304 15.56 8.69 -16.24
C PRO A 304 14.48 7.65 -15.92
N GLU A 305 14.84 6.37 -15.97
CA GLU A 305 13.89 5.27 -15.74
C GLU A 305 13.20 5.39 -14.39
N PHE A 306 13.96 5.75 -13.35
CA PHE A 306 13.46 6.01 -12.02
C PHE A 306 13.64 7.49 -11.67
N ARG A 307 12.56 8.14 -11.21
CA ARG A 307 12.62 9.43 -10.51
C ARG A 307 12.23 9.22 -9.08
N VAL A 308 13.17 9.44 -8.18
CA VAL A 308 13.07 9.03 -6.77
C VAL A 308 13.32 10.21 -5.84
N TRP A 309 12.61 10.26 -4.72
CA TRP A 309 12.88 11.21 -3.65
C TRP A 309 13.92 10.64 -2.68
N THR A 310 15.07 11.27 -2.53
CA THR A 310 16.03 10.94 -1.47
C THR A 310 15.76 11.82 -0.26
N GLU A 311 15.45 11.18 0.87
CA GLU A 311 15.25 11.86 2.16
C GLU A 311 16.58 12.36 2.73
N LEU A 312 16.58 13.56 3.30
CA LEU A 312 17.74 14.22 3.91
C LEU A 312 17.39 14.71 5.34
N ASP A 313 18.39 15.20 6.08
CA ASP A 313 18.23 15.90 7.37
C ASP A 313 17.43 15.12 8.44
N GLY A 314 17.76 13.85 8.69
CA GLY A 314 17.08 13.04 9.73
C GLY A 314 15.81 12.34 9.25
N GLY A 315 15.55 12.39 7.93
CA GLY A 315 14.41 11.76 7.30
C GLY A 315 13.15 12.60 7.39
N GLY A 316 12.12 12.12 6.70
CA GLY A 316 10.81 12.75 6.70
C GLY A 316 10.42 13.34 5.35
N THR A 317 9.50 14.30 5.43
CA THR A 317 8.54 14.62 4.38
C THR A 317 8.72 16.02 3.80
N THR A 318 9.76 16.72 4.22
CA THR A 318 9.96 18.14 3.85
C THR A 318 11.40 18.43 3.45
N ALA A 319 12.35 17.60 3.88
CA ALA A 319 13.76 17.68 3.55
C ALA A 319 14.17 16.52 2.64
N GLY A 320 14.50 16.84 1.40
CA GLY A 320 14.97 15.85 0.44
C GLY A 320 15.25 16.43 -0.94
N ARG A 321 15.63 15.55 -1.87
CA ARG A 321 15.98 15.89 -3.24
C ARG A 321 15.44 14.84 -4.19
N TRP A 322 14.84 15.28 -5.29
CA TRP A 322 14.49 14.40 -6.39
C TRP A 322 15.74 14.05 -7.19
N ARG A 323 15.89 12.77 -7.54
CA ARG A 323 17.02 12.21 -8.30
C ARG A 323 16.54 11.30 -9.41
N GLY A 324 17.38 11.13 -10.43
CA GLY A 324 17.16 10.24 -11.55
C GLY A 324 18.09 9.03 -11.48
N LEU A 325 17.55 7.82 -11.56
CA LEU A 325 18.35 6.59 -11.65
C LEU A 325 17.99 5.84 -12.94
N ASP A 326 18.99 5.20 -13.54
CA ASP A 326 18.80 4.36 -14.73
C ASP A 326 18.28 2.97 -14.38
N ARG A 327 18.41 2.54 -13.11
CA ARG A 327 17.87 1.28 -12.57
C ARG A 327 17.74 1.39 -11.06
N TRP A 328 16.90 0.54 -10.46
CA TRP A 328 16.86 0.41 -9.01
C TRP A 328 17.96 -0.53 -8.51
N PRO A 329 18.89 -0.07 -7.65
CA PRO A 329 19.98 -0.90 -7.18
C PRO A 329 19.54 -1.85 -6.05
N THR A 330 20.10 -3.05 -6.08
CA THR A 330 19.98 -4.13 -5.09
C THR A 330 21.37 -4.63 -4.70
N LEU A 331 21.48 -5.46 -3.66
CA LEU A 331 22.75 -6.10 -3.30
C LEU A 331 23.34 -7.02 -4.40
N SER A 332 22.52 -7.46 -5.36
CA SER A 332 22.97 -8.26 -6.52
C SER A 332 23.30 -7.42 -7.75
N THR A 333 23.10 -6.10 -7.70
CA THR A 333 23.34 -5.21 -8.83
C THR A 333 24.84 -5.07 -9.09
N GLU A 334 25.31 -5.59 -10.23
CA GLU A 334 26.70 -5.43 -10.66
C GLU A 334 27.07 -3.94 -10.76
N ASP A 335 28.25 -3.55 -10.29
CA ASP A 335 28.76 -2.17 -10.25
C ASP A 335 28.04 -1.18 -9.30
N ALA A 336 27.07 -1.63 -8.48
CA ALA A 336 26.52 -0.78 -7.42
C ALA A 336 27.46 -0.73 -6.20
N ASP A 337 27.74 0.48 -5.71
CA ASP A 337 28.43 0.64 -4.42
C ASP A 337 27.55 0.04 -3.31
N THR A 338 28.18 -0.63 -2.35
CA THR A 338 27.50 -1.19 -1.17
C THR A 338 28.13 -0.65 0.09
N VAL A 339 27.27 -0.25 1.03
CA VAL A 339 27.66 0.02 2.41
C VAL A 339 27.13 -1.11 3.27
N ALA A 340 28.02 -1.70 4.06
CA ALA A 340 27.70 -2.75 4.99
C ALA A 340 28.22 -2.39 6.38
N PHE A 341 27.47 -2.84 7.39
CA PHE A 341 27.83 -2.74 8.80
C PHE A 341 27.75 -4.13 9.42
N ALA A 342 28.83 -4.55 10.07
CA ALA A 342 28.83 -5.70 10.95
C ALA A 342 28.40 -5.27 12.35
N LEU A 343 27.54 -6.07 12.98
CA LEU A 343 27.18 -5.92 14.39
C LEU A 343 28.33 -6.48 15.21
N SER A 344 28.85 -5.69 16.15
CA SER A 344 29.95 -6.05 17.04
C SER A 344 29.58 -5.73 18.50
N PRO A 345 30.34 -6.23 19.50
CA PRO A 345 30.11 -5.88 20.90
C PRO A 345 30.17 -4.36 21.18
N GLY A 346 30.87 -3.60 20.34
CA GLY A 346 31.02 -2.15 20.44
C GLY A 346 30.01 -1.33 19.64
N GLY A 347 29.02 -1.97 19.01
CA GLY A 347 28.09 -1.35 18.06
C GLY A 347 28.38 -1.73 16.61
N LEU A 348 28.07 -0.85 15.67
CA LEU A 348 28.27 -1.09 14.23
C LEU A 348 29.66 -0.68 13.77
N VAL A 349 30.34 -1.59 13.08
CA VAL A 349 31.65 -1.37 12.42
C VAL A 349 31.57 -1.78 10.95
N SER A 350 32.54 -1.40 10.12
CA SER A 350 32.60 -1.99 8.77
C SER A 350 33.01 -3.47 8.89
N PRO A 351 32.49 -4.39 8.03
CA PRO A 351 32.86 -5.80 8.10
C PRO A 351 34.37 -6.06 7.99
N ALA A 352 35.08 -5.24 7.20
CA ALA A 352 36.53 -5.36 7.03
C ALA A 352 37.34 -4.95 8.29
N GLU A 353 36.72 -4.17 9.18
CA GLU A 353 37.32 -3.71 10.44
C GLU A 353 36.86 -4.56 11.63
N TYR A 354 36.04 -5.58 11.41
CA TYR A 354 35.63 -6.46 12.49
C TYR A 354 36.71 -7.50 12.78
N ASP A 355 37.61 -7.19 13.73
CA ASP A 355 38.76 -8.01 14.09
C ASP A 355 38.83 -8.38 15.59
N GLY A 356 37.78 -8.04 16.35
CA GLY A 356 37.68 -8.21 17.80
C GLY A 356 37.01 -9.52 18.26
N GLU A 357 36.56 -9.56 19.51
CA GLU A 357 35.79 -10.71 20.02
C GLU A 357 34.37 -10.74 19.42
N GLY A 358 33.85 -11.95 19.22
CA GLY A 358 32.45 -12.18 18.90
C GLY A 358 31.52 -11.83 20.07
N PHE A 359 30.22 -11.76 19.81
CA PHE A 359 29.20 -11.74 20.86
C PHE A 359 28.11 -12.77 20.60
N GLU A 360 27.40 -13.11 21.68
CA GLU A 360 26.13 -13.83 21.64
C GLU A 360 25.18 -13.10 22.60
N GLU A 361 24.06 -12.58 22.09
CA GLU A 361 23.07 -11.82 22.86
C GLU A 361 21.69 -12.43 22.66
N THR A 362 21.01 -12.76 23.76
CA THR A 362 19.67 -13.35 23.73
C THR A 362 18.61 -12.26 23.80
N TYR A 363 17.65 -12.33 22.88
CA TYR A 363 16.45 -11.50 22.86
C TYR A 363 15.22 -12.34 23.21
N GLU A 364 14.58 -11.99 24.33
CA GLU A 364 13.26 -12.50 24.67
C GLU A 364 12.21 -11.77 23.82
N PHE A 365 11.24 -12.51 23.28
CA PHE A 365 10.25 -11.93 22.39
C PHE A 365 9.38 -10.91 23.13
N ASP A 366 9.36 -9.69 22.60
CA ASP A 366 8.47 -8.63 23.06
C ASP A 366 7.45 -8.33 21.96
N PRO A 367 6.18 -8.78 22.10
CA PRO A 367 5.15 -8.57 21.09
C PRO A 367 4.71 -7.11 20.99
N THR A 368 5.09 -6.27 21.95
CA THR A 368 4.62 -4.89 22.09
C THR A 368 5.47 -3.88 21.31
N VAL A 369 6.57 -4.32 20.70
CA VAL A 369 7.45 -3.48 19.87
C VAL A 369 6.75 -3.12 18.56
N GLY A 370 6.83 -1.85 18.18
CA GLY A 370 6.35 -1.32 16.90
C GLY A 370 5.42 -0.12 17.02
N LEU A 371 4.90 0.17 18.22
CA LEU A 371 3.96 1.28 18.45
C LEU A 371 4.53 2.63 18.00
N SER A 372 5.84 2.85 18.18
CA SER A 372 6.51 4.10 17.80
C SER A 372 7.13 4.04 16.39
N SER A 373 7.15 2.86 15.78
CA SER A 373 7.73 2.59 14.45
C SER A 373 6.67 2.37 13.37
N THR A 374 5.38 2.40 13.74
CA THR A 374 4.24 2.27 12.81
C THR A 374 3.74 3.64 12.37
N ASP A 375 3.57 3.82 11.05
CA ASP A 375 2.97 5.02 10.46
C ASP A 375 1.63 4.66 9.79
N PRO A 376 0.48 4.91 10.45
CA PRO A 376 -0.80 4.42 9.97
C PRO A 376 -1.30 5.17 8.73
N TYR A 377 -2.05 4.46 7.89
CA TYR A 377 -2.74 5.03 6.74
C TYR A 377 -3.59 6.23 7.15
N GLY A 378 -3.32 7.38 6.53
CA GLY A 378 -4.12 8.60 6.70
C GLY A 378 -3.70 9.49 7.87
N ALA A 379 -2.66 9.14 8.65
CA ALA A 379 -2.06 10.09 9.58
C ALA A 379 -1.73 11.40 8.85
N THR A 380 -1.84 12.53 9.56
CA THR A 380 -1.54 13.87 9.01
C THR A 380 -0.35 14.53 9.69
N VAL A 381 0.30 13.80 10.61
CA VAL A 381 1.48 14.21 11.37
C VAL A 381 2.73 13.48 10.88
N ALA A 382 3.90 14.00 11.26
CA ALA A 382 5.18 13.32 11.04
C ALA A 382 5.25 12.02 11.86
N PRO A 383 6.05 11.04 11.43
CA PRO A 383 6.29 9.83 12.23
C PRO A 383 6.79 10.16 13.64
N SER A 384 6.46 9.29 14.59
CA SER A 384 6.97 9.36 15.96
C SER A 384 8.46 9.00 16.02
N ALA A 385 9.14 9.42 17.09
CA ALA A 385 10.49 8.97 17.36
C ALA A 385 10.50 7.52 17.84
N THR A 386 11.43 6.69 17.35
CA THR A 386 11.45 5.24 17.59
C THR A 386 11.98 4.82 18.97
N ASN A 387 12.41 5.79 19.79
CA ASN A 387 13.17 5.55 21.03
C ASN A 387 12.54 4.53 22.00
N ASP A 388 11.20 4.48 22.11
CA ASP A 388 10.53 3.51 22.99
C ASP A 388 10.66 2.07 22.47
N ASP A 389 10.51 1.88 21.15
CA ASP A 389 10.71 0.58 20.51
C ASP A 389 12.18 0.17 20.52
N ASP A 390 13.10 1.13 20.32
CA ASP A 390 14.54 0.90 20.36
C ASP A 390 15.01 0.40 21.74
N ALA A 391 14.43 0.92 22.83
CA ALA A 391 14.75 0.48 24.19
C ALA A 391 14.31 -0.97 24.51
N ARG A 392 13.46 -1.56 23.66
CA ARG A 392 12.91 -2.92 23.76
C ARG A 392 13.45 -3.86 22.69
N SER A 393 14.52 -3.47 22.01
CA SER A 393 15.17 -4.26 20.95
C SER A 393 16.66 -4.39 21.24
N LEU A 394 17.31 -5.40 20.66
CA LEU A 394 18.77 -5.42 20.61
C LEU A 394 19.23 -4.30 19.67
N THR A 395 19.93 -3.30 20.19
CA THR A 395 20.35 -2.13 19.40
C THR A 395 21.86 -2.04 19.24
N PHE A 396 22.27 -1.77 18.01
CA PHE A 396 23.68 -1.59 17.63
C PHE A 396 23.81 -0.26 16.90
N ASP A 397 24.59 0.64 17.46
CA ASP A 397 24.81 1.99 16.91
C ASP A 397 26.18 2.09 16.25
N SER A 398 26.27 2.78 15.12
CA SER A 398 27.55 3.26 14.61
C SER A 398 28.11 4.33 15.55
N GLN A 399 29.42 4.62 15.42
CA GLN A 399 29.93 5.92 15.85
C GLN A 399 29.20 7.05 15.10
N PRO A 400 29.18 8.29 15.64
CA PRO A 400 28.67 9.42 14.87
C PRO A 400 29.41 9.46 13.53
N LEU A 401 28.65 9.52 12.44
CA LEU A 401 29.19 9.45 11.11
C LEU A 401 30.09 10.66 10.85
N GLU A 402 31.36 10.44 10.52
CA GLU A 402 32.27 11.53 10.15
C GLU A 402 31.86 12.18 8.82
N THR A 403 31.30 11.37 7.92
CA THR A 403 30.78 11.76 6.61
C THR A 403 29.41 11.13 6.41
N ALA A 404 28.53 11.79 5.68
CA ALA A 404 27.20 11.27 5.41
C ALA A 404 27.23 9.91 4.68
N VAL A 405 26.21 9.08 4.92
CA VAL A 405 26.04 7.77 4.28
C VAL A 405 24.73 7.76 3.50
N GLU A 406 24.81 7.55 2.20
CA GLU A 406 23.67 7.35 1.33
C GLU A 406 23.24 5.88 1.35
N LEU A 407 21.95 5.63 1.55
CA LEU A 407 21.24 4.40 1.26
C LEU A 407 20.27 4.69 0.13
N THR A 408 20.44 4.07 -1.04
CA THR A 408 19.46 4.13 -2.12
C THR A 408 19.42 2.76 -2.77
N GLY A 409 18.36 1.99 -2.51
CA GLY A 409 18.22 0.64 -3.03
C GLY A 409 17.42 -0.29 -2.12
N THR A 410 17.47 -1.58 -2.44
CA THR A 410 16.93 -2.67 -1.60
C THR A 410 18.09 -3.41 -0.93
N GLY A 411 18.11 -3.38 0.41
CA GLY A 411 19.11 -4.03 1.24
C GLY A 411 18.58 -5.27 1.96
N ALA A 412 19.43 -5.89 2.78
CA ALA A 412 19.07 -7.01 3.64
C ALA A 412 19.96 -7.05 4.88
N ALA A 413 19.50 -7.74 5.92
CA ALA A 413 20.33 -8.16 7.04
C ALA A 413 20.58 -9.68 7.01
N SER A 414 21.81 -10.12 7.28
CA SER A 414 22.18 -11.53 7.48
C SER A 414 22.46 -11.73 8.95
N LEU A 415 21.72 -12.62 9.61
CA LEU A 415 21.73 -12.78 11.05
C LEU A 415 21.99 -14.25 11.42
N PRO A 416 23.23 -14.61 11.78
CA PRO A 416 23.52 -15.87 12.45
C PRO A 416 22.79 -15.90 13.81
N LEU A 417 21.86 -16.82 13.97
CA LEU A 417 21.06 -16.94 15.20
C LEU A 417 20.67 -18.36 15.52
N GLU A 418 20.44 -18.60 16.80
CA GLU A 418 19.86 -19.83 17.35
C GLU A 418 18.51 -19.48 17.98
N SER A 419 17.44 -20.22 17.68
CA SER A 419 16.12 -19.97 18.26
C SER A 419 15.69 -21.05 19.26
N ALA A 420 14.99 -20.64 20.31
CA ALA A 420 14.34 -21.53 21.27
C ALA A 420 13.00 -22.11 20.76
N VAL A 421 12.48 -21.58 19.66
CA VAL A 421 11.21 -22.01 19.04
C VAL A 421 11.43 -22.41 17.57
N ALA A 422 10.46 -23.12 16.99
CA ALA A 422 10.56 -23.61 15.63
C ALA A 422 10.26 -22.52 14.58
N ASP A 423 9.53 -21.47 14.95
CA ASP A 423 9.16 -20.41 14.03
C ASP A 423 9.26 -19.02 14.67
N PRO A 424 10.49 -18.55 14.95
CA PRO A 424 10.69 -17.21 15.48
C PRO A 424 10.26 -16.17 14.45
N THR A 425 9.66 -15.09 14.93
CA THR A 425 9.60 -13.85 14.14
C THR A 425 10.87 -13.06 14.39
N VAL A 426 11.56 -12.66 13.32
CA VAL A 426 12.72 -11.77 13.39
C VAL A 426 12.42 -10.51 12.61
N VAL A 427 12.53 -9.37 13.30
CA VAL A 427 12.33 -8.03 12.77
C VAL A 427 13.64 -7.26 12.84
N VAL A 428 13.98 -6.58 11.75
CA VAL A 428 15.11 -5.66 11.69
C VAL A 428 14.59 -4.26 11.36
N ARG A 429 14.95 -3.27 12.17
CA ARG A 429 14.70 -1.85 11.90
C ARG A 429 16.04 -1.14 11.71
N VAL A 430 16.16 -0.37 10.64
CA VAL A 430 17.26 0.57 10.43
C VAL A 430 16.77 1.97 10.75
N VAL A 431 17.45 2.61 11.70
CA VAL A 431 17.04 3.87 12.31
C VAL A 431 18.14 4.91 12.11
N ASP A 432 17.76 6.12 11.71
CA ASP A 432 18.62 7.29 11.73
C ASP A 432 18.52 7.97 13.10
N VAL A 433 19.62 7.98 13.86
CA VAL A 433 19.66 8.60 15.19
C VAL A 433 20.34 9.97 15.08
N ALA A 434 19.56 11.01 15.30
CA ALA A 434 20.02 12.39 15.27
C ALA A 434 20.96 12.71 16.46
N PRO A 435 21.77 13.79 16.38
CA PRO A 435 22.68 14.20 17.46
C PRO A 435 22.00 14.51 18.80
N ASP A 436 20.70 14.81 18.80
CA ASP A 436 19.89 15.01 20.01
C ASP A 436 19.37 13.69 20.62
N GLY A 437 19.61 12.56 19.96
CA GLY A 437 19.22 11.22 20.37
C GLY A 437 17.85 10.77 19.87
N SER A 438 17.12 11.59 19.11
CA SER A 438 15.86 11.16 18.47
C SER A 438 16.12 10.15 17.35
N GLY A 439 15.32 9.09 17.31
CA GLY A 439 15.40 8.05 16.28
C GLY A 439 14.29 8.19 15.23
N THR A 440 14.63 8.09 13.95
CA THR A 440 13.69 8.05 12.82
C THR A 440 13.80 6.73 12.09
N LEU A 441 12.68 6.00 11.90
CA LEU A 441 12.67 4.78 11.11
C LEU A 441 12.99 5.09 9.64
N VAL A 442 14.08 4.48 9.12
CA VAL A 442 14.50 4.62 7.71
C VAL A 442 13.90 3.49 6.88
N THR A 443 14.14 2.24 7.28
CA THR A 443 13.59 1.05 6.65
C THR A 443 13.45 -0.08 7.69
N ARG A 444 12.66 -1.10 7.35
CA ARG A 444 12.45 -2.30 8.17
C ARG A 444 12.37 -3.55 7.31
N GLY A 445 12.51 -4.69 7.95
CA GLY A 445 12.26 -6.02 7.40
C GLY A 445 11.73 -6.94 8.48
N ALA A 446 10.96 -7.96 8.09
CA ALA A 446 10.49 -9.00 8.98
C ALA A 446 10.45 -10.34 8.24
N VAL A 447 10.75 -11.43 8.95
CA VAL A 447 10.68 -12.81 8.46
C VAL A 447 10.25 -13.72 9.60
N ARG A 448 9.32 -14.64 9.33
CA ARG A 448 9.10 -15.85 10.13
C ARG A 448 10.13 -16.92 9.77
N GLY A 449 10.74 -17.55 10.77
CA GLY A 449 11.81 -18.54 10.57
C GLY A 449 11.43 -19.69 9.64
N GLN A 450 10.17 -20.10 9.62
CA GLN A 450 9.68 -21.13 8.69
C GLN A 450 9.68 -20.69 7.21
N TYR A 451 9.68 -19.37 6.96
CA TYR A 451 9.69 -18.76 5.62
C TYR A 451 11.03 -18.10 5.28
N ARG A 452 12.13 -18.51 5.94
CA ARG A 452 13.48 -17.97 5.73
C ARG A 452 13.99 -18.06 4.28
N ASP A 453 13.50 -19.05 3.53
CA ASP A 453 13.90 -19.31 2.14
C ASP A 453 12.87 -18.77 1.12
N GLY A 454 11.89 -17.99 1.59
CA GLY A 454 10.74 -17.52 0.82
C GLY A 454 9.40 -18.01 1.40
N ILE A 455 8.31 -17.41 0.94
CA ILE A 455 6.94 -17.70 1.43
C ILE A 455 6.26 -18.88 0.70
N ASP A 456 6.89 -19.42 -0.36
CA ASP A 456 6.34 -20.49 -1.19
C ASP A 456 6.40 -21.88 -0.53
N GLU A 457 7.19 -22.04 0.53
CA GLU A 457 7.34 -23.30 1.26
C GLU A 457 7.57 -23.05 2.76
N SER A 458 6.85 -23.76 3.64
CA SER A 458 7.10 -23.73 5.08
C SER A 458 8.16 -24.77 5.48
N LYS A 459 9.23 -24.31 6.13
CA LYS A 459 10.30 -25.13 6.70
C LYS A 459 10.63 -24.68 8.12
N PRO A 460 9.93 -25.14 9.17
CA PRO A 460 10.23 -24.75 10.54
C PRO A 460 11.71 -24.99 10.90
N LEU A 461 12.27 -24.12 11.74
CA LEU A 461 13.60 -24.28 12.32
C LEU A 461 13.60 -25.44 13.32
N THR A 462 14.77 -26.05 13.52
CA THR A 462 15.00 -26.93 14.66
C THR A 462 15.47 -26.09 15.86
N PRO A 463 14.72 -26.06 16.98
CA PRO A 463 15.15 -25.31 18.16
C PRO A 463 16.54 -25.73 18.67
N GLY A 464 17.38 -24.76 18.99
CA GLY A 464 18.76 -24.97 19.45
C GLY A 464 19.79 -25.24 18.33
N GLU A 465 19.38 -25.23 17.05
CA GLU A 465 20.31 -25.20 15.92
C GLU A 465 20.55 -23.76 15.45
N GLU A 466 21.78 -23.50 14.98
CA GLU A 466 22.17 -22.20 14.42
C GLU A 466 21.76 -22.12 12.94
N TYR A 467 21.14 -21.01 12.55
CA TYR A 467 20.72 -20.67 11.19
C TYR A 467 21.22 -19.27 10.83
N ASP A 468 21.55 -19.05 9.56
CA ASP A 468 21.74 -17.70 9.02
C ASP A 468 20.42 -17.22 8.41
N LEU A 469 19.74 -16.29 9.08
CA LEU A 469 18.50 -15.72 8.58
C LEU A 469 18.77 -14.45 7.78
N SER A 470 18.39 -14.46 6.51
CA SER A 470 18.32 -13.27 5.67
C SER A 470 16.98 -12.56 5.87
N VAL A 471 17.01 -11.31 6.32
CA VAL A 471 15.84 -10.43 6.47
C VAL A 471 15.89 -9.34 5.39
N PRO A 472 15.08 -9.43 4.32
CA PRO A 472 15.00 -8.39 3.31
C PRO A 472 14.47 -7.07 3.92
N LEU A 473 15.10 -5.95 3.58
CA LEU A 473 14.67 -4.64 4.03
C LEU A 473 13.82 -3.96 2.95
N ALA A 474 12.79 -3.23 3.39
CA ALA A 474 11.95 -2.45 2.49
C ALA A 474 12.79 -1.45 1.66
N PRO A 475 12.50 -1.29 0.36
CA PRO A 475 13.24 -0.37 -0.50
C PRO A 475 13.17 1.07 0.00
N LYS A 476 14.30 1.80 -0.06
CA LYS A 476 14.38 3.16 0.46
C LYS A 476 15.44 4.00 -0.26
N SER A 477 15.26 5.33 -0.24
CA SER A 477 16.31 6.30 -0.56
C SER A 477 16.40 7.36 0.55
N HIS A 478 17.53 7.38 1.25
CA HIS A 478 17.77 8.18 2.46
C HIS A 478 19.27 8.49 2.63
N VAL A 479 19.60 9.63 3.21
CA VAL A 479 20.96 9.99 3.64
C VAL A 479 21.01 10.13 5.15
N PHE A 480 21.84 9.30 5.78
CA PHE A 480 22.27 9.51 7.15
C PHE A 480 23.30 10.64 7.17
N GLU A 481 22.98 11.75 7.81
CA GLU A 481 23.82 12.94 7.78
C GLU A 481 25.11 12.78 8.63
N ALA A 482 26.12 13.60 8.36
CA ALA A 482 27.29 13.64 9.23
C ALA A 482 26.90 14.06 10.66
N GLY A 483 27.44 13.37 11.66
CA GLY A 483 27.09 13.52 13.07
C GLY A 483 25.90 12.68 13.54
N HIS A 484 25.07 12.17 12.62
CA HIS A 484 24.06 11.17 12.95
C HIS A 484 24.69 9.79 13.18
N ARG A 485 23.89 8.82 13.64
CA ARG A 485 24.30 7.42 13.73
C ARG A 485 23.34 6.55 12.94
N VAL A 486 23.88 5.50 12.32
CA VAL A 486 23.07 4.37 11.87
C VAL A 486 22.81 3.49 13.09
N ARG A 487 21.55 3.16 13.34
CA ARG A 487 21.16 2.16 14.33
C ARG A 487 20.52 0.97 13.64
N VAL A 488 20.94 -0.22 14.02
CA VAL A 488 20.24 -1.48 13.72
C VAL A 488 19.56 -1.95 14.99
N ALA A 489 18.24 -2.08 14.96
CA ALA A 489 17.46 -2.67 16.04
C ALA A 489 16.91 -4.03 15.58
N VAL A 490 17.21 -5.09 16.35
CA VAL A 490 16.75 -6.45 16.09
C VAL A 490 15.76 -6.85 17.19
N GLY A 491 14.61 -7.39 16.79
CA GLY A 491 13.55 -7.82 17.72
C GLY A 491 12.62 -8.84 17.06
N SER A 492 11.40 -8.99 17.60
CA SER A 492 10.45 -10.03 17.16
C SER A 492 9.05 -9.51 16.80
N SER A 493 8.83 -8.20 16.79
CA SER A 493 7.50 -7.62 16.54
C SER A 493 7.54 -6.28 15.80
N MET A 494 6.45 -6.01 15.09
CA MET A 494 6.08 -4.73 14.48
C MET A 494 4.58 -4.45 14.74
N PHE A 495 4.13 -4.67 15.97
CA PHE A 495 2.75 -4.43 16.36
C PHE A 495 2.43 -2.92 16.34
N PRO A 496 1.27 -2.48 15.83
CA PRO A 496 0.12 -3.26 15.36
C PRO A 496 0.11 -3.52 13.85
N GLU A 497 1.15 -3.12 13.12
CA GLU A 497 1.21 -3.33 11.66
C GLU A 497 1.11 -4.81 11.31
N LEU A 498 1.86 -5.64 12.04
CA LEU A 498 1.87 -7.10 11.87
C LEU A 498 1.30 -7.78 13.11
N LEU A 499 0.49 -8.82 12.91
CA LEU A 499 -0.02 -9.65 14.00
C LEU A 499 1.14 -10.47 14.59
N PRO A 500 1.47 -10.32 15.89
CA PRO A 500 2.51 -11.12 16.52
C PRO A 500 2.16 -12.61 16.47
N THR A 501 3.17 -13.46 16.28
CA THR A 501 3.00 -14.90 16.47
C THR A 501 2.68 -15.22 17.93
N PRO A 502 1.84 -16.23 18.20
CA PRO A 502 1.40 -16.53 19.57
C PRO A 502 2.46 -17.25 20.42
N GLU A 503 3.65 -17.51 19.87
CA GLU A 503 4.72 -18.21 20.56
C GLU A 503 5.49 -17.26 21.47
N SER A 504 5.59 -17.59 22.76
CA SER A 504 6.60 -17.02 23.65
C SER A 504 7.93 -17.75 23.43
N GLY A 505 9.04 -17.03 23.48
CA GLY A 505 10.35 -17.63 23.30
C GLY A 505 11.45 -16.58 23.17
N SER A 506 12.60 -17.03 22.69
CA SER A 506 13.75 -16.17 22.43
C SER A 506 14.57 -16.66 21.24
N PHE A 507 15.42 -15.77 20.74
CA PHE A 507 16.54 -16.14 19.89
C PHE A 507 17.83 -15.56 20.46
N THR A 508 18.94 -16.23 20.22
CA THR A 508 20.29 -15.74 20.49
C THR A 508 20.92 -15.31 19.19
N LEU A 509 21.14 -14.00 19.04
CA LEU A 509 21.88 -13.41 17.93
C LEU A 509 23.38 -13.61 18.18
N ARG A 510 24.10 -14.08 17.16
CA ARG A 510 25.53 -14.29 17.20
C ARG A 510 26.21 -13.45 16.13
N SER A 511 27.38 -12.93 16.45
CA SER A 511 28.23 -12.25 15.47
C SER A 511 29.68 -12.53 15.81
N ARG A 512 30.44 -13.00 14.82
CA ARG A 512 31.87 -13.32 14.95
C ARG A 512 32.64 -12.67 13.79
N PRO A 513 33.93 -12.32 13.94
CA PRO A 513 34.72 -11.77 12.83
C PRO A 513 34.72 -12.61 11.55
N ASP A 514 34.67 -13.94 11.68
CA ASP A 514 34.65 -14.91 10.59
C ASP A 514 33.24 -15.24 10.08
N ASP A 515 32.20 -14.86 10.82
CA ASP A 515 30.79 -15.03 10.47
C ASP A 515 29.95 -13.88 11.09
N PRO A 516 30.04 -12.67 10.51
CA PRO A 516 29.45 -11.50 11.13
C PRO A 516 27.94 -11.41 10.83
N ALA A 517 27.15 -11.09 11.85
CA ALA A 517 25.83 -10.54 11.63
C ALA A 517 25.99 -9.18 10.92
N THR A 518 25.33 -8.99 9.78
CA THR A 518 25.51 -7.81 8.94
C THR A 518 24.19 -7.19 8.52
N VAL A 519 24.21 -5.88 8.32
CA VAL A 519 23.22 -5.17 7.50
C VAL A 519 23.95 -4.56 6.31
N ALA A 520 23.40 -4.73 5.11
CA ALA A 520 23.98 -4.20 3.89
C ALA A 520 22.92 -3.56 3.01
N PHE A 521 23.28 -2.47 2.35
CA PHE A 521 22.42 -1.81 1.37
C PHE A 521 23.23 -1.16 0.25
N PRO A 522 22.65 -1.04 -0.96
CA PRO A 522 23.24 -0.24 -2.03
C PRO A 522 23.32 1.22 -1.59
N GLY A 523 24.49 1.82 -1.76
CA GLY A 523 24.80 3.08 -1.12
C GLY A 523 26.28 3.39 -1.08
N ARG A 524 26.62 4.58 -0.57
CA ARG A 524 28.01 5.07 -0.52
C ARG A 524 28.20 6.10 0.58
N ARG A 525 29.46 6.30 0.99
CA ARG A 525 29.84 7.44 1.84
C ARG A 525 29.96 8.70 0.98
N LEU A 526 29.48 9.82 1.49
CA LEU A 526 29.46 11.11 0.81
C LEU A 526 30.33 12.12 1.57
N GLU A 527 31.43 12.58 0.95
CA GLU A 527 32.23 13.71 1.48
C GLU A 527 31.39 15.00 1.56
N ARG A 528 30.43 15.15 0.65
CA ARG A 528 29.44 16.22 0.62
C ARG A 528 28.12 15.68 0.11
N VAL A 529 27.01 16.03 0.75
CA VAL A 529 25.66 15.72 0.27
C VAL A 529 25.38 16.53 -1.00
N ALA A 530 25.61 15.90 -2.14
CA ALA A 530 25.39 16.45 -3.47
C ALA A 530 25.13 15.33 -4.46
N PHE A 531 24.28 15.65 -5.44
CA PHE A 531 23.71 14.67 -6.37
C PHE A 531 23.83 15.24 -7.78
N ASP A 532 24.72 14.65 -8.59
CA ASP A 532 24.87 15.03 -10.01
C ASP A 532 23.66 14.56 -10.85
N ASP A 533 22.94 13.57 -10.32
CA ASP A 533 21.70 12.99 -10.85
C ASP A 533 20.44 13.69 -10.31
N ALA A 534 20.58 14.87 -9.68
CA ALA A 534 19.43 15.62 -9.19
C ALA A 534 18.50 16.05 -10.33
N VAL A 535 17.21 15.75 -10.20
CA VAL A 535 16.16 16.15 -11.14
C VAL A 535 15.20 17.15 -10.50
N ARG A 536 14.62 18.04 -11.30
CA ARG A 536 13.64 19.02 -10.82
C ARG A 536 12.22 18.54 -11.09
N MET A 537 11.42 18.45 -10.04
CA MET A 537 9.98 18.24 -10.16
C MET A 537 9.24 19.57 -10.09
N ALA A 538 8.23 19.74 -10.93
CA ALA A 538 7.33 20.88 -10.84
C ALA A 538 6.46 20.74 -9.59
N PRO A 539 6.22 21.83 -8.83
CA PRO A 539 5.25 21.82 -7.74
C PRO A 539 3.83 21.59 -8.29
N PRO A 540 2.89 21.10 -7.47
CA PRO A 540 1.51 20.93 -7.90
C PRO A 540 0.92 22.25 -8.43
N ASP A 541 0.02 22.15 -9.41
CA ASP A 541 -0.75 23.30 -9.86
C ASP A 541 -1.78 23.69 -8.79
N ASP A 542 -1.43 24.68 -7.97
CA ASP A 542 -2.27 25.21 -6.89
C ASP A 542 -3.58 25.86 -7.37
N SER A 543 -3.72 26.11 -8.69
CA SER A 543 -5.01 26.55 -9.25
C SER A 543 -6.04 25.42 -9.36
N LEU A 544 -5.61 24.16 -9.20
CA LEU A 544 -6.47 22.98 -9.22
C LEU A 544 -6.63 22.44 -7.79
N PRO A 545 -7.87 22.24 -7.32
CA PRO A 545 -8.11 21.80 -5.95
C PRO A 545 -7.46 20.44 -5.70
N ALA A 546 -6.72 20.31 -4.59
CA ALA A 546 -6.07 19.06 -4.20
C ALA A 546 -7.06 18.02 -3.64
N SER A 547 -8.26 18.43 -3.27
CA SER A 547 -9.32 17.58 -2.71
C SER A 547 -10.65 17.86 -3.42
N PRO A 548 -11.63 16.94 -3.42
CA PRO A 548 -12.98 17.30 -3.84
C PRO A 548 -13.44 18.45 -2.94
N GLU A 549 -14.13 19.45 -3.50
CA GLU A 549 -14.58 20.67 -2.79
C GLU A 549 -15.52 20.42 -1.59
N ARG A 550 -15.85 19.15 -1.32
CA ARG A 550 -16.97 18.73 -0.48
C ARG A 550 -16.62 17.66 0.55
N ALA A 551 -15.34 17.42 0.82
CA ALA A 551 -14.89 16.43 1.81
C ALA A 551 -14.35 17.10 3.07
N SER A 552 -14.82 16.67 4.25
CA SER A 552 -14.33 17.08 5.57
C SER A 552 -14.12 15.87 6.47
N GLY A 553 -13.28 15.97 7.50
CA GLY A 553 -13.01 14.83 8.37
C GLY A 553 -11.92 15.08 9.39
N ALA A 554 -11.74 14.11 10.28
CA ALA A 554 -10.73 14.10 11.32
C ALA A 554 -10.08 12.72 11.41
N SER A 555 -8.90 12.66 12.00
CA SER A 555 -8.22 11.39 12.29
C SER A 555 -7.48 11.49 13.61
N SER A 556 -7.52 10.43 14.40
CA SER A 556 -6.68 10.26 15.59
C SER A 556 -5.87 8.97 15.49
N TRP A 557 -4.70 9.01 16.12
CA TRP A 557 -3.84 7.85 16.36
C TRP A 557 -3.31 8.00 17.77
N VAL A 558 -3.63 7.05 18.62
CA VAL A 558 -3.24 7.03 20.03
C VAL A 558 -2.58 5.70 20.30
N THR A 559 -1.38 5.75 20.87
CA THR A 559 -0.64 4.58 21.33
C THR A 559 -0.45 4.71 22.84
N ALA A 560 -0.64 3.63 23.57
CA ALA A 560 -0.51 3.59 25.02
C ALA A 560 0.13 2.29 25.47
N ARG A 561 0.74 2.34 26.65
CA ARG A 561 1.23 1.16 27.36
C ARG A 561 0.80 1.23 28.83
N GLU A 562 0.16 0.19 29.32
CA GLU A 562 -0.23 0.10 30.73
C GLU A 562 0.95 -0.40 31.57
N HIS A 563 1.34 0.36 32.59
CA HIS A 563 2.52 0.04 33.42
C HIS A 563 2.35 -1.17 34.36
N VAL A 564 1.11 -1.58 34.65
CA VAL A 564 0.85 -2.68 35.60
C VAL A 564 0.78 -4.02 34.90
N SER A 565 0.08 -4.08 33.76
CA SER A 565 -0.10 -5.30 32.96
C SER A 565 0.99 -5.49 31.90
N GLY A 566 1.66 -4.41 31.47
CA GLY A 566 2.55 -4.43 30.31
C GLY A 566 1.80 -4.32 28.97
N GLU A 567 0.46 -4.22 28.97
CA GLU A 567 -0.35 -4.17 27.75
C GLU A 567 0.05 -2.97 26.87
N ALA A 568 0.37 -3.25 25.61
CA ALA A 568 0.45 -2.26 24.55
C ALA A 568 -0.90 -2.16 23.85
N ARG A 569 -1.39 -0.93 23.67
CA ARG A 569 -2.67 -0.64 23.04
C ARG A 569 -2.52 0.46 22.00
N VAL A 570 -3.28 0.32 20.93
CA VAL A 570 -3.44 1.33 19.89
C VAL A 570 -4.92 1.61 19.65
N GLU A 571 -5.23 2.88 19.42
CA GLU A 571 -6.56 3.34 19.00
C GLU A 571 -6.40 4.28 17.81
N LYS A 572 -7.16 4.01 16.76
CA LYS A 572 -7.27 4.84 15.57
C LYS A 572 -8.73 5.19 15.37
N ALA A 573 -9.02 6.45 15.09
CA ALA A 573 -10.33 6.86 14.63
C ALA A 573 -10.19 7.70 13.36
N ASN A 574 -11.15 7.56 12.44
CA ASN A 574 -11.25 8.42 11.27
C ASN A 574 -12.71 8.75 10.96
N GLU A 575 -12.95 10.02 10.68
CA GLU A 575 -14.22 10.54 10.22
C GLU A 575 -14.03 11.14 8.83
N LEU A 576 -14.99 10.92 7.94
CA LEU A 576 -15.04 11.50 6.61
C LEU A 576 -16.49 11.78 6.23
N THR A 577 -16.81 13.02 5.88
CA THR A 577 -18.08 13.38 5.24
C THR A 577 -17.79 13.94 3.86
N VAL A 578 -18.51 13.46 2.86
CA VAL A 578 -18.45 13.89 1.46
C VAL A 578 -19.82 14.35 1.02
N ASP A 579 -19.98 15.65 0.70
CA ASP A 579 -21.20 16.14 0.06
C ASP A 579 -21.16 15.77 -1.44
N LEU A 580 -22.14 14.99 -1.89
CA LEU A 580 -22.28 14.59 -3.28
C LEU A 580 -23.38 15.47 -3.93
N PRO A 581 -23.42 15.59 -5.27
CA PRO A 581 -24.49 16.31 -5.96
C PRO A 581 -25.90 15.73 -5.69
N HIS A 582 -25.97 14.46 -5.32
CA HIS A 582 -27.20 13.68 -5.13
C HIS A 582 -27.45 13.30 -3.66
N GLY A 583 -26.66 13.81 -2.71
CA GLY A 583 -26.77 13.38 -1.32
C GLY A 583 -25.53 13.65 -0.48
N THR A 584 -25.45 12.98 0.66
CA THR A 584 -24.31 13.01 1.57
C THR A 584 -23.83 11.60 1.82
N LEU A 585 -22.52 11.42 1.87
CA LEU A 585 -21.87 10.18 2.32
C LEU A 585 -21.04 10.50 3.55
N SER A 586 -21.30 9.86 4.69
CA SER A 586 -20.42 9.92 5.86
C SER A 586 -19.82 8.56 6.19
N ARG A 587 -18.63 8.57 6.78
CA ARG A 587 -17.90 7.41 7.25
C ARG A 587 -17.29 7.73 8.61
N ASP A 588 -17.56 6.88 9.58
CA ASP A 588 -16.93 6.89 10.89
C ASP A 588 -16.31 5.51 11.11
N ALA A 589 -15.01 5.47 11.39
CA ALA A 589 -14.27 4.22 11.59
C ALA A 589 -13.41 4.29 12.85
N THR A 590 -13.43 3.22 13.65
CA THR A 590 -12.56 3.03 14.80
C THR A 590 -11.84 1.70 14.69
N PHE A 591 -10.55 1.70 15.03
CA PHE A 591 -9.73 0.51 15.18
C PHE A 591 -9.08 0.54 16.56
N GLU A 592 -9.16 -0.57 17.26
CA GLU A 592 -8.46 -0.79 18.53
C GLU A 592 -7.71 -2.10 18.43
N ALA A 593 -6.46 -2.14 18.86
CA ALA A 593 -5.73 -3.39 19.04
C ALA A 593 -4.91 -3.36 20.33
N SER A 594 -4.75 -4.52 20.95
CA SER A 594 -3.83 -4.66 22.09
C SER A 594 -3.12 -6.00 22.11
N VAL A 595 -2.00 -6.03 22.84
CA VAL A 595 -1.22 -7.24 23.15
C VAL A 595 -0.48 -7.04 24.47
N ASP A 596 -0.48 -8.08 25.30
CA ASP A 596 0.25 -8.15 26.56
C ASP A 596 1.72 -8.57 26.34
N GLU A 597 2.63 -7.91 27.05
CA GLU A 597 4.08 -8.16 26.97
C GLU A 597 4.46 -9.62 27.27
N ASP A 598 3.78 -10.25 28.24
CA ASP A 598 4.04 -11.61 28.69
C ASP A 598 3.22 -12.69 27.95
N ASP A 599 2.27 -12.30 27.10
CA ASP A 599 1.41 -13.23 26.35
C ASP A 599 1.21 -12.73 24.90
N PRO A 600 2.13 -13.07 23.97
CA PRO A 600 1.94 -12.77 22.55
C PRO A 600 0.62 -13.29 21.97
N GLY A 601 0.06 -14.37 22.55
CA GLY A 601 -1.21 -14.94 22.15
C GLY A 601 -2.44 -14.13 22.57
N SER A 602 -2.27 -13.09 23.41
CA SER A 602 -3.32 -12.15 23.81
C SER A 602 -3.68 -11.15 22.70
N ALA A 603 -2.86 -11.05 21.65
CA ALA A 603 -3.05 -10.10 20.56
C ALA A 603 -4.48 -10.16 20.02
N SER A 604 -5.15 -9.01 20.03
CA SER A 604 -6.52 -8.87 19.54
C SER A 604 -6.76 -7.51 18.91
N ALA A 605 -7.75 -7.44 18.03
CA ALA A 605 -8.21 -6.20 17.45
C ALA A 605 -9.72 -6.15 17.27
N ARG A 606 -10.26 -4.95 17.33
CA ARG A 606 -11.64 -4.61 16.99
C ARG A 606 -11.64 -3.49 15.97
N ASN A 607 -12.46 -3.62 14.94
CA ASN A 607 -12.75 -2.53 14.02
C ASN A 607 -14.25 -2.31 13.94
N GLU A 608 -14.68 -1.06 13.95
CA GLU A 608 -16.06 -0.66 13.67
C GLU A 608 -16.05 0.40 12.58
N LEU A 609 -16.86 0.19 11.55
CA LEU A 609 -17.04 1.13 10.47
C LEU A 609 -18.52 1.35 10.24
N ARG A 610 -18.92 2.61 10.26
CA ARG A 610 -20.25 3.08 9.91
C ARG A 610 -20.19 3.90 8.64
N LEU A 611 -20.99 3.54 7.65
CA LEU A 611 -21.23 4.34 6.46
C LEU A 611 -22.68 4.80 6.45
N THR A 612 -22.90 6.10 6.27
CA THR A 612 -24.24 6.67 6.07
C THR A 612 -24.35 7.24 4.67
N VAL A 613 -25.35 6.80 3.92
CA VAL A 613 -25.69 7.32 2.59
C VAL A 613 -27.06 7.99 2.70
N GLU A 614 -27.09 9.32 2.58
CA GLU A 614 -28.33 10.10 2.52
C GLU A 614 -28.56 10.53 1.08
N ASN A 615 -29.69 10.15 0.48
CA ASN A 615 -30.04 10.53 -0.89
C ASN A 615 -31.57 10.69 -1.05
N GLY A 616 -32.05 10.78 -2.29
CA GLY A 616 -33.47 10.94 -2.61
C GLY A 616 -34.39 9.83 -2.08
N TYR A 617 -33.83 8.68 -1.68
CA TYR A 617 -34.58 7.52 -1.18
C TYR A 617 -34.60 7.42 0.35
N GLY A 618 -33.90 8.30 1.07
CA GLY A 618 -33.81 8.30 2.53
C GLY A 618 -32.37 8.14 3.03
N ALA A 619 -32.23 7.76 4.30
CA ALA A 619 -30.96 7.52 4.94
C ALA A 619 -30.70 6.01 5.06
N PHE A 620 -29.62 5.54 4.45
CA PHE A 620 -29.11 4.19 4.65
C PHE A 620 -27.91 4.22 5.59
N GLU A 621 -27.88 3.32 6.58
CA GLU A 621 -26.72 3.15 7.45
C GLU A 621 -26.22 1.72 7.32
N VAL A 622 -24.94 1.55 6.98
CA VAL A 622 -24.22 0.28 6.99
C VAL A 622 -23.27 0.27 8.18
N ARG A 623 -23.34 -0.76 9.00
CA ARG A 623 -22.36 -1.02 10.08
C ARG A 623 -21.63 -2.32 9.79
N ALA A 624 -20.32 -2.23 9.64
CA ALA A 624 -19.41 -3.37 9.61
C ALA A 624 -18.61 -3.38 10.90
N SER A 625 -18.57 -4.53 11.59
CA SER A 625 -17.77 -4.69 12.79
C SER A 625 -17.05 -6.01 12.81
N ASN A 626 -15.75 -5.94 13.09
CA ASN A 626 -14.85 -7.08 13.10
C ASN A 626 -14.16 -7.17 14.46
N TYR A 627 -13.99 -8.39 14.95
CA TYR A 627 -13.18 -8.68 16.12
C TYR A 627 -12.34 -9.92 15.83
N ILE A 628 -11.04 -9.81 16.08
CA ILE A 628 -10.07 -10.90 15.93
C ILE A 628 -9.37 -11.08 17.27
N SER A 629 -9.28 -12.32 17.72
CA SER A 629 -8.30 -12.78 18.68
C SER A 629 -7.77 -14.14 18.23
N ARG A 630 -6.78 -14.69 18.95
CA ARG A 630 -6.21 -16.00 18.65
C ARG A 630 -7.24 -17.12 18.49
N SER A 631 -8.30 -17.11 19.29
CA SER A 631 -9.25 -18.22 19.39
C SER A 631 -10.63 -17.92 18.83
N PHE A 632 -10.85 -16.69 18.34
CA PHE A 632 -12.17 -16.24 17.93
C PHE A 632 -12.09 -15.10 16.93
N CYS A 633 -12.77 -15.27 15.80
CA CYS A 633 -13.02 -14.19 14.87
C CYS A 633 -14.53 -13.97 14.71
N ARG A 634 -14.97 -12.72 14.77
CA ARG A 634 -16.37 -12.34 14.52
C ARG A 634 -16.44 -11.24 13.48
N VAL A 635 -17.28 -11.45 12.48
CA VAL A 635 -17.63 -10.46 11.46
C VAL A 635 -19.13 -10.21 11.57
N ARG A 636 -19.56 -8.95 11.63
CA ARG A 636 -20.98 -8.58 11.64
C ARG A 636 -21.23 -7.42 10.70
N THR A 637 -22.26 -7.57 9.86
CA THR A 637 -22.73 -6.55 8.93
C THR A 637 -24.21 -6.28 9.16
N GLU A 638 -24.57 -5.00 9.28
CA GLU A 638 -25.94 -4.53 9.44
C GLU A 638 -26.21 -3.43 8.41
N VAL A 639 -27.41 -3.44 7.82
CA VAL A 639 -27.91 -2.38 6.95
C VAL A 639 -29.28 -1.96 7.45
N THR A 640 -29.47 -0.66 7.62
CA THR A 640 -30.77 -0.06 7.92
C THR A 640 -31.14 0.97 6.87
N HIS A 641 -32.44 1.17 6.64
CA HIS A 641 -33.01 2.20 5.79
C HIS A 641 -34.06 2.97 6.60
N ASP A 642 -33.83 4.27 6.83
CA ASP A 642 -34.64 5.12 7.70
C ASP A 642 -34.86 4.55 9.11
N GLY A 643 -33.89 3.77 9.59
CA GLY A 643 -33.89 3.09 10.89
C GLY A 643 -34.52 1.69 10.89
N ASP A 644 -35.17 1.28 9.79
CA ASP A 644 -35.72 -0.06 9.65
C ASP A 644 -34.63 -1.05 9.15
N PRO A 645 -34.52 -2.26 9.73
CA PRO A 645 -33.51 -3.22 9.33
C PRO A 645 -33.79 -3.78 7.92
N VAL A 646 -32.76 -3.75 7.06
CA VAL A 646 -32.78 -4.31 5.70
C VAL A 646 -32.00 -5.61 5.63
N PHE A 647 -30.83 -5.66 6.30
CA PHE A 647 -29.97 -6.83 6.34
C PHE A 647 -29.22 -6.89 7.67
N GLU A 648 -29.09 -8.09 8.23
CA GLU A 648 -28.23 -8.35 9.38
C GLU A 648 -27.64 -9.75 9.25
N ARG A 649 -26.32 -9.84 9.39
CA ARG A 649 -25.63 -11.12 9.43
C ARG A 649 -24.43 -11.05 10.37
N THR A 650 -24.20 -12.14 11.07
CA THR A 650 -23.02 -12.34 11.91
C THR A 650 -22.42 -13.69 11.57
N TRP A 651 -21.12 -13.69 11.30
CA TRP A 651 -20.30 -14.87 11.09
C TRP A 651 -19.31 -14.97 12.24
N THR A 652 -19.02 -16.21 12.66
CA THR A 652 -18.05 -16.50 13.70
C THR A 652 -17.19 -17.67 13.27
N ARG A 653 -15.90 -17.57 13.53
CA ARG A 653 -14.91 -18.63 13.32
C ARG A 653 -14.13 -18.86 14.61
#